data_AF-A0A934DK84-F1
#
_entry.id   AF-A0A934DK84-F1
#
_cell.length_a   1.000
_cell.length_b   1.000
_cell.length_c   1.000
_cell.angle_alpha   90.00
_cell.angle_beta   90.00
_cell.angle_gamma   90.00
#
_symmetry.space_group_name_H-M   'P 1'
#
loop_
_entity.id
_entity.type
_entity.pdbx_description
1 polymer ?
#
loop_
_entity_poly.entity_id
_entity_poly.type
_entity_poly.pdbx_seq_one_letter_code
_entity_poly.pdbx_strand_id
1 'polypeptide(L)'
;MSERPTLFLVDGSSYIYRAYYAIRHLSSPSGHPTNAIYGFIQMLLKLLKDHNPQHVAVVFDAGRTTFRTEMYSDYKANRAAMPDDLRMQMEPIREVVRAFNIPALELPGFEADDIIGALAGRFAEQGGKVVVVTGDKDLMQIVTERVTLLDTMKGKESGISDVIERFGVGPELVTDILGLAGDSSDNIPGVPGIGEKTAAKLIQEFGSLDQLLARADEVKGKNGEKLREFREQALLSRRLATIECNVPLAVDLETLVAQEPDQETLNAFFKKFGFTSLIKEMTGKATLSTESYHTVTTAPELDNLATALEQAGEFAFDLETTSLDPRLAEIVGLSFSFRDHESCYIPVGHVIKPHPHPNPPLEGEGTLFASFQKEEGPLFVINPLPLQGGGREGDGVKLAPGQLPRTLVMERLRPLFENQSLRKIGQNIKFDMQVLANNGVCLAGVWFDTMLASYVLNPSRQGHGLDALSQEHLGHRMISYSDVTGSGKTQKNFSEVDIESASRYACEDADATWLLRRKFEPLLPASQLENLFHTVEMPLVSILAAMENHGVLLDSQLLAGLSADFAGRMSSIEEQVFRLAGQRFNLNSPKQMGEILFEKMGLQTGKKTKGKTSWSTDNEVLTALAEEHEIVRLILDYRGVAKLKSTYSDALPRLVNPRTGRLHTSYNQTVTNTGRLSSSDPNLQNIPIRSDEGRMIRHAFIAPPSHVILSADYSQIELRVLAHLSGDKVFCHAFANDEDIHTRTAAEVFGLFPEMVTPEMRRQAKTINFGIIYGQGAFSLAKQLGIARKTADEFISAYRDRHSGAMAYLDSCVRQAEQSGFVTTILGRRLPIPDIHSSNGNILAFAHRNAINYPIQGSAADIIKAAMIRVDARIRIEQLKSRLIMQVHDELVFEVPEEELLKMEQVVEEEMERAVETRVPLKVDISYGANWSEAH
;
A
#
# COMPACT_ATOMS: atom_id res chain seq x y z
N MET A 1 -39.02 14.64 -18.74
CA MET A 1 -38.61 14.10 -20.06
C MET A 1 -38.09 12.71 -19.78
N SER A 2 -38.65 11.66 -20.40
CA SER A 2 -38.11 10.31 -20.23
C SER A 2 -36.66 10.30 -20.73
N GLU A 3 -35.73 9.80 -19.92
CA GLU A 3 -34.34 9.60 -20.33
C GLU A 3 -34.31 8.76 -21.61
N ARG A 4 -33.56 9.23 -22.61
CA ARG A 4 -33.42 8.53 -23.89
C ARG A 4 -32.42 7.38 -23.71
N PRO A 5 -32.64 6.22 -24.36
CA PRO A 5 -31.81 5.05 -24.14
C PRO A 5 -30.38 5.26 -24.64
N THR A 6 -29.42 4.69 -23.89
CA THR A 6 -27.99 4.71 -24.23
C THR A 6 -27.50 3.31 -24.57
N LEU A 7 -26.81 3.17 -25.70
CA LEU A 7 -26.18 1.94 -26.16
C LEU A 7 -24.67 1.99 -25.96
N PHE A 8 -24.13 0.97 -25.30
CA PHE A 8 -22.69 0.76 -25.17
C PHE A 8 -22.20 -0.27 -26.19
N LEU A 9 -21.30 0.14 -27.08
CA LEU A 9 -20.67 -0.75 -28.07
C LEU A 9 -19.22 -0.98 -27.66
N VAL A 10 -18.90 -2.20 -27.22
CA VAL A 10 -17.55 -2.57 -26.81
C VAL A 10 -16.78 -3.12 -28.00
N ASP A 11 -15.64 -2.50 -28.31
CA ASP A 11 -14.66 -3.03 -29.25
C ASP A 11 -13.91 -4.19 -28.58
N GLY A 12 -14.45 -5.41 -28.76
CA GLY A 12 -13.98 -6.63 -28.15
C GLY A 12 -12.57 -6.99 -28.60
N SER A 13 -12.24 -6.77 -29.88
CA SER A 13 -10.91 -7.03 -30.43
C SER A 13 -9.84 -6.18 -29.75
N SER A 14 -10.05 -4.87 -29.61
CA SER A 14 -9.12 -3.98 -28.91
C SER A 14 -9.07 -4.28 -27.41
N TYR A 15 -10.21 -4.59 -26.79
CA TYR A 15 -10.30 -4.98 -25.38
C TYR A 15 -9.47 -6.22 -25.05
N ILE A 16 -9.51 -7.26 -25.90
CA ILE A 16 -8.76 -8.50 -25.70
C ILE A 16 -7.25 -8.25 -25.66
N TYR A 17 -6.72 -7.50 -26.63
CA TYR A 17 -5.29 -7.20 -26.68
C TYR A 17 -4.82 -6.39 -25.47
N ARG A 18 -5.65 -5.45 -24.99
CA ARG A 18 -5.37 -4.69 -23.76
C ARG A 18 -5.32 -5.60 -22.55
N ALA A 19 -6.32 -6.46 -22.37
CA ALA A 19 -6.35 -7.43 -21.28
C ALA A 19 -5.12 -8.36 -21.28
N TYR A 20 -4.75 -8.87 -22.45
CA TYR A 20 -3.59 -9.75 -22.62
C TYR A 20 -2.27 -9.11 -22.20
N TYR A 21 -2.02 -7.85 -22.56
CA TYR A 21 -0.76 -7.18 -22.21
C TYR A 21 -0.74 -6.59 -20.80
N ALA A 22 -1.91 -6.32 -20.20
CA ALA A 22 -2.03 -5.82 -18.84
C ALA A 22 -1.66 -6.88 -17.78
N ILE A 23 -2.09 -8.12 -17.99
CA ILE A 23 -1.85 -9.23 -17.04
C ILE A 23 -0.88 -10.22 -17.67
N ARG A 24 0.27 -10.45 -17.02
CA ARG A 24 1.27 -11.42 -17.48
C ARG A 24 1.26 -12.66 -16.60
N HIS A 25 1.43 -13.83 -17.22
CA HIS A 25 1.64 -15.12 -16.55
C HIS A 25 0.50 -15.56 -15.61
N LEU A 26 -0.71 -15.70 -16.15
CA LEU A 26 -1.84 -16.35 -15.48
C LEU A 26 -2.28 -17.58 -16.26
N SER A 27 -2.43 -18.71 -15.58
CA SER A 27 -2.88 -19.97 -16.17
C SER A 27 -3.87 -20.68 -15.25
N SER A 28 -4.78 -21.45 -15.83
CA SER A 28 -5.67 -22.34 -15.10
C SER A 28 -4.89 -23.46 -14.38
N PRO A 29 -5.51 -24.19 -13.44
CA PRO A 29 -4.92 -25.39 -12.83
C PRO A 29 -4.53 -26.49 -13.84
N SER A 30 -5.13 -26.48 -15.04
CA SER A 30 -4.81 -27.40 -16.15
C SER A 30 -3.70 -26.86 -17.07
N GLY A 31 -3.10 -25.71 -16.76
CA GLY A 31 -2.04 -25.08 -17.55
C GLY A 31 -2.53 -24.27 -18.76
N HIS A 32 -3.84 -24.07 -18.93
CA HIS A 32 -4.39 -23.24 -20.00
C HIS A 32 -4.13 -21.76 -19.70
N PRO A 33 -3.60 -20.94 -20.63
CA PRO A 33 -3.43 -19.50 -20.43
C PRO A 33 -4.77 -18.82 -20.15
N THR A 34 -4.86 -17.99 -19.10
CA THR A 34 -6.12 -17.36 -18.68
C THR A 34 -6.02 -15.85 -18.45
N ASN A 35 -4.86 -15.26 -18.71
CA ASN A 35 -4.59 -13.84 -18.44
C ASN A 35 -5.51 -12.89 -19.23
N ALA A 36 -5.72 -13.14 -20.52
CA ALA A 36 -6.61 -12.32 -21.35
C ALA A 36 -8.07 -12.53 -20.97
N ILE A 37 -8.48 -13.78 -20.68
CA ILE A 37 -9.84 -14.10 -20.23
C ILE A 37 -10.17 -13.33 -18.94
N TYR A 38 -9.30 -13.45 -17.93
CA TYR A 38 -9.50 -12.80 -16.63
C TYR A 38 -9.50 -11.27 -16.74
N GLY A 39 -8.54 -10.71 -17.47
CA GLY A 39 -8.45 -9.26 -17.69
C GLY A 39 -9.67 -8.71 -18.43
N PHE A 40 -10.17 -9.44 -19.43
CA PHE A 40 -11.37 -9.06 -20.19
C PHE A 40 -12.61 -9.05 -19.28
N ILE A 41 -12.81 -10.11 -18.48
CA ILE A 41 -13.95 -10.19 -17.54
C ILE A 41 -13.92 -9.02 -16.55
N GLN A 42 -12.76 -8.71 -15.97
CA GLN A 42 -12.61 -7.60 -15.02
C GLN A 42 -12.94 -6.25 -15.68
N MET A 43 -12.47 -6.01 -16.91
CA MET A 43 -12.78 -4.80 -17.67
C MET A 43 -14.27 -4.69 -18.03
N LEU A 44 -14.90 -5.81 -18.38
CA LEU A 44 -16.33 -5.87 -18.69
C LEU A 44 -17.19 -5.65 -17.43
N LEU A 45 -16.89 -6.33 -16.32
CA LEU A 45 -17.59 -6.16 -15.04
C LEU A 45 -17.50 -4.71 -14.56
N LYS A 46 -16.31 -4.09 -14.66
CA LYS A 46 -16.13 -2.67 -14.34
C LYS A 46 -17.01 -1.78 -15.21
N LEU A 47 -17.04 -1.99 -16.52
CA LEU A 47 -17.89 -1.21 -17.44
C LEU A 47 -19.37 -1.33 -17.06
N LEU A 48 -19.86 -2.54 -16.83
CA LEU A 48 -21.25 -2.79 -16.45
C LEU A 48 -21.59 -2.12 -15.11
N LYS A 49 -20.68 -2.18 -14.14
CA LYS A 49 -20.86 -1.60 -12.80
C LYS A 49 -20.82 -0.08 -12.80
N ASP A 50 -19.87 0.53 -13.50
CA ASP A 50 -19.64 1.98 -13.48
C ASP A 50 -20.71 2.73 -14.28
N HIS A 51 -21.31 2.09 -15.31
CA HIS A 51 -22.22 2.75 -16.24
C HIS A 51 -23.65 2.19 -16.28
N ASN A 52 -23.90 1.01 -15.71
CA ASN A 52 -25.20 0.33 -15.69
C ASN A 52 -25.97 0.43 -17.03
N PRO A 53 -25.40 -0.08 -18.14
CA PRO A 53 -25.90 0.18 -19.47
C PRO A 53 -27.29 -0.43 -19.70
N GLN A 54 -28.20 0.33 -20.31
CA GLN A 54 -29.53 -0.17 -20.71
C GLN A 54 -29.45 -1.05 -21.97
N HIS A 55 -28.52 -0.75 -22.87
CA HIS A 55 -28.22 -1.55 -24.05
C HIS A 55 -26.71 -1.74 -24.15
N VAL A 56 -26.27 -2.95 -24.50
CA VAL A 56 -24.85 -3.29 -24.60
C VAL A 56 -24.62 -4.36 -25.67
N ALA A 57 -23.53 -4.24 -26.42
CA ALA A 57 -23.04 -5.28 -27.31
C ALA A 57 -21.50 -5.31 -27.31
N VAL A 58 -20.93 -6.49 -27.54
CA VAL A 58 -19.49 -6.65 -27.78
C VAL A 58 -19.28 -7.06 -29.23
N VAL A 59 -18.41 -6.34 -29.93
CA VAL A 59 -18.13 -6.57 -31.35
C VAL A 59 -16.73 -7.15 -31.52
N PHE A 60 -16.61 -8.21 -32.31
CA PHE A 60 -15.35 -8.91 -32.59
C PHE A 60 -15.03 -8.94 -34.08
N ASP A 61 -13.74 -9.03 -34.41
CA ASP A 61 -13.31 -9.32 -35.78
C ASP A 61 -13.61 -10.78 -36.16
N ALA A 62 -14.18 -10.98 -37.35
CA ALA A 62 -14.52 -12.30 -37.89
C ALA A 62 -13.36 -12.99 -38.64
N GLY A 63 -12.21 -12.33 -38.84
CA GLY A 63 -11.06 -12.89 -39.57
C GLY A 63 -10.05 -11.85 -40.05
N ARG A 64 -9.01 -12.30 -40.78
CA ARG A 64 -7.94 -11.42 -41.31
C ARG A 64 -8.22 -10.83 -42.69
N THR A 65 -9.09 -11.46 -43.47
CA THR A 65 -9.37 -11.03 -44.85
C THR A 65 -10.65 -10.20 -44.86
N THR A 66 -10.53 -8.96 -45.30
CA THR A 66 -11.65 -8.02 -45.46
C THR A 66 -11.61 -7.42 -46.85
N PHE A 67 -12.64 -6.64 -47.20
CA PHE A 67 -12.66 -5.88 -48.45
C PHE A 67 -11.44 -4.93 -48.58
N ARG A 68 -10.83 -4.50 -47.46
CA ARG A 68 -9.60 -3.68 -47.45
C ARG A 68 -8.38 -4.45 -47.94
N THR A 69 -8.25 -5.73 -47.59
CA THR A 69 -7.17 -6.60 -48.07
C THR A 69 -7.28 -6.87 -49.58
N GLU A 70 -8.51 -6.93 -50.11
CA GLU A 70 -8.75 -7.05 -51.56
C GLU A 70 -8.42 -5.74 -52.31
N MET A 71 -8.68 -4.59 -51.69
CA MET A 71 -8.35 -3.27 -52.25
C MET A 71 -6.85 -2.95 -52.21
N TYR A 72 -6.14 -3.40 -51.17
CA TYR A 72 -4.70 -3.18 -51.01
C TYR A 72 -4.05 -4.36 -50.29
N SER A 73 -3.25 -5.14 -51.02
CA SER A 73 -2.66 -6.40 -50.53
C SER A 73 -1.75 -6.24 -49.32
N ASP A 74 -1.13 -5.05 -49.17
CA ASP A 74 -0.19 -4.78 -48.09
C ASP A 74 -0.90 -4.24 -46.82
N TYR A 75 -2.23 -4.07 -46.84
CA TYR A 75 -3.01 -3.66 -45.66
C TYR A 75 -2.84 -4.65 -44.51
N LYS A 76 -2.41 -4.16 -43.33
CA LYS A 76 -2.07 -4.96 -42.14
C LYS A 76 -1.05 -6.09 -42.40
N ALA A 77 -0.32 -6.08 -43.52
CA ALA A 77 0.61 -7.16 -43.90
C ALA A 77 1.80 -7.30 -42.94
N ASN A 78 2.21 -6.21 -42.29
CA ASN A 78 3.28 -6.19 -41.29
C ASN A 78 2.81 -6.54 -39.87
N ARG A 79 1.53 -6.85 -39.66
CA ARG A 79 0.99 -7.15 -38.34
C ARG A 79 1.48 -8.52 -37.87
N ALA A 80 2.14 -8.55 -36.72
CA ALA A 80 2.61 -9.79 -36.11
C ALA A 80 1.45 -10.78 -35.93
N ALA A 81 1.73 -12.07 -36.15
CA ALA A 81 0.73 -13.10 -35.92
C ALA A 81 0.29 -13.09 -34.44
N MET A 82 -1.02 -13.27 -34.20
CA MET A 82 -1.56 -13.39 -32.85
C MET A 82 -0.80 -14.50 -32.09
N PRO A 83 -0.25 -14.19 -30.89
CA PRO A 83 0.43 -15.17 -30.04
C PRO A 83 -0.44 -16.42 -29.83
N ASP A 84 0.19 -17.60 -29.80
CA ASP A 84 -0.55 -18.87 -29.69
C ASP A 84 -1.35 -18.96 -28.38
N ASP A 85 -0.79 -18.44 -27.28
CA ASP A 85 -1.43 -18.37 -25.96
C ASP A 85 -2.63 -17.41 -25.92
N LEU A 86 -2.59 -16.30 -26.68
CA LEU A 86 -3.74 -15.42 -26.85
C LEU A 86 -4.80 -16.06 -27.74
N ARG A 87 -4.40 -16.74 -28.81
CA ARG A 87 -5.32 -17.43 -29.73
C ARG A 87 -6.17 -18.47 -29.03
N MET A 88 -5.59 -19.20 -28.07
CA MET A 88 -6.31 -20.18 -27.23
C MET A 88 -7.41 -19.56 -26.35
N GLN A 89 -7.34 -18.26 -26.08
CA GLN A 89 -8.24 -17.55 -25.18
C GLN A 89 -9.40 -16.84 -25.90
N MET A 90 -9.36 -16.73 -27.24
CA MET A 90 -10.38 -15.99 -28.02
C MET A 90 -11.78 -16.61 -27.91
N GLU A 91 -11.90 -17.93 -28.02
CA GLU A 91 -13.20 -18.60 -27.92
C GLU A 91 -13.77 -18.59 -26.50
N PRO A 92 -12.98 -18.87 -25.44
CA PRO A 92 -13.42 -18.66 -24.06
C PRO A 92 -13.94 -17.25 -23.77
N ILE A 93 -13.35 -16.22 -24.39
CA ILE A 93 -13.83 -14.83 -24.23
C ILE A 93 -15.21 -14.66 -24.89
N ARG A 94 -15.47 -15.25 -26.05
CA ARG A 94 -16.82 -15.25 -26.66
C ARG A 94 -17.82 -16.06 -25.84
N GLU A 95 -17.39 -17.19 -25.27
CA GLU A 95 -18.19 -18.02 -24.36
C GLU A 95 -18.63 -17.21 -23.13
N VAL A 96 -17.71 -16.49 -22.47
CA VAL A 96 -18.06 -15.71 -21.28
C VAL A 96 -18.94 -14.50 -21.60
N VAL A 97 -18.73 -13.81 -22.72
CA VAL A 97 -19.62 -12.70 -23.14
C VAL A 97 -21.05 -13.18 -23.37
N ARG A 98 -21.23 -14.34 -24.00
CA ARG A 98 -22.55 -14.98 -24.14
C ARG A 98 -23.13 -15.38 -22.79
N ALA A 99 -22.31 -15.86 -21.85
CA ALA A 99 -22.75 -16.19 -20.50
C ALA A 99 -23.16 -14.95 -19.68
N PHE A 100 -22.63 -13.77 -19.99
CA PHE A 100 -23.14 -12.49 -19.48
C PHE A 100 -24.48 -12.05 -20.13
N ASN A 101 -25.06 -12.85 -21.03
CA ASN A 101 -26.21 -12.50 -21.87
C ASN A 101 -26.00 -11.20 -22.67
N ILE A 102 -24.77 -10.93 -23.08
CA ILE A 102 -24.44 -9.79 -23.94
C ILE A 102 -24.30 -10.28 -25.39
N PRO A 103 -24.95 -9.64 -26.37
CA PRO A 103 -24.76 -9.94 -27.78
C PRO A 103 -23.29 -9.82 -28.20
N ALA A 104 -22.72 -10.94 -28.67
CA ALA A 104 -21.39 -11.03 -29.27
C ALA A 104 -21.54 -11.00 -30.80
N LEU A 105 -21.18 -9.88 -31.44
CA LEU A 105 -21.41 -9.63 -32.86
C LEU A 105 -20.11 -9.72 -33.65
N GLU A 106 -20.14 -10.45 -34.77
CA GLU A 106 -19.04 -10.52 -35.75
C GLU A 106 -19.63 -10.79 -37.14
N LEU A 107 -19.01 -10.25 -38.20
CA LEU A 107 -19.49 -10.45 -39.58
C LEU A 107 -18.30 -10.68 -40.52
N PRO A 108 -18.22 -11.84 -41.20
CA PRO A 108 -17.17 -12.10 -42.18
C PRO A 108 -17.09 -11.04 -43.27
N GLY A 109 -15.87 -10.61 -43.61
CA GLY A 109 -15.61 -9.60 -44.63
C GLY A 109 -15.56 -8.16 -44.12
N PHE A 110 -16.00 -7.90 -42.88
CA PHE A 110 -16.01 -6.58 -42.23
C PHE A 110 -15.17 -6.61 -40.94
N GLU A 111 -14.61 -5.46 -40.56
CA GLU A 111 -13.88 -5.29 -39.30
C GLU A 111 -14.86 -4.93 -38.17
N ALA A 112 -14.45 -5.13 -36.91
CA ALA A 112 -15.25 -4.73 -35.75
C ALA A 112 -15.63 -3.24 -35.80
N ASP A 113 -14.73 -2.37 -36.28
CA ASP A 113 -14.96 -0.94 -36.41
C ASP A 113 -16.10 -0.60 -37.38
N ASP A 114 -16.24 -1.36 -38.47
CA ASP A 114 -17.31 -1.19 -39.46
C ASP A 114 -18.68 -1.54 -38.85
N ILE A 115 -18.73 -2.65 -38.11
CA ILE A 115 -19.94 -3.10 -37.41
C ILE A 115 -20.34 -2.09 -36.32
N ILE A 116 -19.35 -1.57 -35.57
CA ILE A 116 -19.55 -0.52 -34.57
C ILE A 116 -20.09 0.76 -35.21
N GLY A 117 -19.47 1.22 -36.30
CA GLY A 117 -19.92 2.41 -37.04
C GLY A 117 -21.36 2.28 -37.54
N ALA A 118 -21.70 1.14 -38.13
CA ALA A 118 -23.05 0.86 -38.62
C ALA A 118 -24.10 0.83 -37.49
N LEU A 119 -23.80 0.17 -36.36
CA LEU A 119 -24.71 0.12 -35.21
C LEU A 119 -24.86 1.48 -34.54
N ALA A 120 -23.76 2.22 -34.38
CA ALA A 120 -23.77 3.54 -33.78
C ALA A 120 -24.65 4.50 -34.59
N GLY A 121 -24.50 4.50 -35.92
CA GLY A 121 -25.35 5.29 -36.83
C GLY A 121 -26.83 4.92 -36.70
N ARG A 122 -27.18 3.64 -36.84
CA ARG A 122 -28.56 3.15 -36.78
C ARG A 122 -29.25 3.48 -35.45
N PHE A 123 -28.56 3.33 -34.32
CA PHE A 123 -29.12 3.62 -33.01
C PHE A 123 -29.25 5.13 -32.75
N ALA A 124 -28.29 5.94 -33.23
CA ALA A 124 -28.34 7.39 -33.14
C ALA A 124 -29.47 7.98 -34.01
N GLU A 125 -29.73 7.43 -35.20
CA GLU A 125 -30.84 7.82 -36.08
C GLU A 125 -32.21 7.61 -35.44
N GLN A 126 -32.36 6.56 -34.62
CA GLN A 126 -33.57 6.32 -33.82
C GLN A 126 -33.70 7.25 -32.60
N GLY A 127 -32.75 8.17 -32.42
CA GLY A 127 -32.79 9.15 -31.35
C GLY A 127 -32.17 8.68 -30.03
N GLY A 128 -31.46 7.54 -30.03
CA GLY A 128 -30.64 7.08 -28.89
C GLY A 128 -29.33 7.85 -28.73
N LYS A 129 -28.63 7.58 -27.63
CA LYS A 129 -27.21 7.94 -27.43
C LYS A 129 -26.35 6.68 -27.55
N VAL A 130 -25.12 6.82 -28.01
CA VAL A 130 -24.18 5.71 -28.18
C VAL A 130 -22.85 6.07 -27.53
N VAL A 131 -22.32 5.15 -26.74
CA VAL A 131 -20.98 5.22 -26.15
C VAL A 131 -20.18 4.05 -26.71
N VAL A 132 -19.16 4.36 -27.52
CA VAL A 132 -18.27 3.35 -28.08
C VAL A 132 -17.08 3.17 -27.14
N VAL A 133 -16.97 1.99 -26.55
CA VAL A 133 -15.93 1.65 -25.59
C VAL A 133 -14.72 1.14 -26.35
N THR A 134 -13.80 2.05 -26.63
CA THR A 134 -12.56 1.82 -27.36
C THR A 134 -11.52 2.86 -26.94
N GLY A 135 -10.27 2.63 -27.30
CA GLY A 135 -9.31 3.74 -27.38
C GLY A 135 -8.56 3.71 -28.70
N ASP A 136 -9.14 3.08 -29.72
CA ASP A 136 -8.73 3.32 -31.09
C ASP A 136 -9.12 4.74 -31.49
N LYS A 137 -8.16 5.47 -32.05
CA LYS A 137 -8.36 6.84 -32.50
C LYS A 137 -9.14 6.90 -33.81
N ASP A 138 -9.18 5.82 -34.58
CA ASP A 138 -9.77 5.83 -35.91
C ASP A 138 -11.30 5.90 -35.85
N LEU A 139 -11.89 5.41 -34.75
CA LEU A 139 -13.31 5.58 -34.39
C LEU A 139 -13.67 7.04 -34.04
N MET A 140 -12.72 7.97 -33.96
CA MET A 140 -13.04 9.40 -33.83
C MET A 140 -13.77 9.96 -35.05
N GLN A 141 -13.71 9.28 -36.21
CA GLN A 141 -14.43 9.70 -37.43
C GLN A 141 -15.96 9.52 -37.34
N ILE A 142 -16.46 8.67 -36.44
CA ILE A 142 -17.92 8.42 -36.27
C ILE A 142 -18.54 9.21 -35.12
N VAL A 143 -17.76 10.06 -34.45
CA VAL A 143 -18.21 10.89 -33.32
C VAL A 143 -19.22 11.92 -33.80
N THR A 144 -20.33 12.05 -33.08
CA THR A 144 -21.39 13.04 -33.35
C THR A 144 -21.91 13.61 -32.03
N GLU A 145 -22.92 14.47 -32.06
CA GLU A 145 -23.60 14.92 -30.82
C GLU A 145 -24.22 13.76 -30.01
N ARG A 146 -24.41 12.59 -30.64
CA ARG A 146 -25.06 11.41 -30.06
C ARG A 146 -24.14 10.21 -29.91
N VAL A 147 -22.93 10.26 -30.47
CA VAL A 147 -21.96 9.17 -30.44
C VAL A 147 -20.68 9.69 -29.79
N THR A 148 -20.33 9.16 -28.62
CA THR A 148 -19.10 9.48 -27.88
C THR A 148 -18.19 8.26 -27.76
N LEU A 149 -16.90 8.46 -27.50
CA LEU A 149 -15.94 7.38 -27.26
C LEU A 149 -15.55 7.34 -25.79
N LEU A 150 -15.44 6.15 -25.20
CA LEU A 150 -15.01 5.94 -23.82
C LEU A 150 -13.73 5.08 -23.75
N ASP A 151 -12.63 5.68 -23.31
CA ASP A 151 -11.40 4.96 -22.96
C ASP A 151 -11.40 4.61 -21.47
N THR A 152 -11.84 3.39 -21.14
CA THR A 152 -11.98 2.89 -19.76
C THR A 152 -10.67 2.77 -18.99
N MET A 153 -9.52 2.80 -19.68
CA MET A 153 -8.20 2.81 -19.03
C MET A 153 -7.82 4.18 -18.50
N LYS A 154 -8.25 5.25 -19.19
CA LYS A 154 -8.00 6.64 -18.80
C LYS A 154 -9.19 7.27 -18.06
N GLY A 155 -10.34 6.59 -18.06
CA GLY A 155 -11.60 7.15 -17.56
C GLY A 155 -12.02 8.40 -18.34
N LYS A 156 -11.66 8.49 -19.63
CA LYS A 156 -11.91 9.67 -20.47
C LYS A 156 -13.00 9.36 -21.49
N GLU A 157 -14.08 10.12 -21.44
CA GLU A 157 -15.07 10.21 -22.51
C GLU A 157 -14.67 11.33 -23.48
N SER A 158 -14.73 11.06 -24.79
CA SER A 158 -14.31 11.97 -25.85
C SER A 158 -15.47 12.28 -26.79
N GLY A 159 -15.74 13.57 -26.97
CA GLY A 159 -16.75 14.10 -27.90
C GLY A 159 -16.13 14.91 -29.04
N ILE A 160 -16.96 15.67 -29.78
CA ILE A 160 -16.52 16.46 -30.95
C ILE A 160 -15.35 17.40 -30.60
N SER A 161 -15.39 18.05 -29.43
CA SER A 161 -14.32 18.93 -28.97
C SER A 161 -12.97 18.24 -28.85
N ASP A 162 -12.95 17.01 -28.37
CA ASP A 162 -11.73 16.21 -28.22
C ASP A 162 -11.17 15.77 -29.57
N VAL A 163 -12.04 15.51 -30.55
CA VAL A 163 -11.63 15.21 -31.94
C VAL A 163 -10.93 16.41 -32.55
N ILE A 164 -11.51 17.61 -32.39
CA ILE A 164 -10.91 18.87 -32.87
C ILE A 164 -9.58 19.13 -32.16
N GLU A 165 -9.48 18.89 -30.85
CA GLU A 165 -8.23 19.03 -30.12
C GLU A 165 -7.14 18.07 -30.65
N ARG A 166 -7.51 16.82 -30.94
CA ARG A 166 -6.58 15.77 -31.37
C ARG A 166 -6.10 15.95 -32.81
N PHE A 167 -7.01 16.24 -33.73
CA PHE A 167 -6.74 16.25 -35.19
C PHE A 167 -6.75 17.66 -35.80
N GLY A 168 -7.22 18.67 -35.07
CA GLY A 168 -7.38 20.04 -35.56
C GLY A 168 -8.62 20.27 -36.42
N VAL A 169 -9.40 19.22 -36.70
CA VAL A 169 -10.57 19.25 -37.58
C VAL A 169 -11.73 18.46 -36.97
N GLY A 170 -12.95 18.65 -37.49
CA GLY A 170 -14.12 17.88 -37.06
C GLY A 170 -14.05 16.40 -37.48
N PRO A 171 -14.88 15.53 -36.85
CA PRO A 171 -14.98 14.09 -37.16
C PRO A 171 -15.09 13.78 -38.66
N GLU A 172 -15.86 14.60 -39.40
CA GLU A 172 -16.14 14.46 -40.83
C GLU A 172 -14.90 14.58 -41.73
N LEU A 173 -13.82 15.18 -41.22
CA LEU A 173 -12.56 15.38 -41.94
C LEU A 173 -11.42 14.49 -41.44
N VAL A 174 -11.64 13.65 -40.42
CA VAL A 174 -10.60 12.76 -39.86
C VAL A 174 -10.07 11.79 -40.94
N THR A 175 -10.94 11.27 -41.79
CA THR A 175 -10.54 10.35 -42.89
C THR A 175 -9.70 11.06 -43.96
N ASP A 176 -9.92 12.35 -44.20
CA ASP A 176 -9.11 13.16 -45.10
C ASP A 176 -7.69 13.37 -44.55
N ILE A 177 -7.55 13.52 -43.22
CA ILE A 177 -6.24 13.57 -42.54
C ILE A 177 -5.50 12.25 -42.69
N LEU A 178 -6.18 11.14 -42.40
CA LEU A 178 -5.59 9.80 -42.50
C LEU A 178 -5.26 9.43 -43.96
N GLY A 179 -6.05 9.90 -44.92
CA GLY A 179 -5.76 9.74 -46.34
C GLY A 179 -4.45 10.41 -46.78
N LEU A 180 -4.11 11.56 -46.19
CA LEU A 180 -2.86 12.26 -46.47
C LEU A 180 -1.68 11.74 -45.64
N ALA A 181 -1.90 11.44 -44.36
CA ALA A 181 -0.83 11.06 -43.44
C ALA A 181 -0.47 9.57 -43.52
N GLY A 182 -1.43 8.73 -43.93
CA GLY A 182 -1.35 7.29 -43.78
C GLY A 182 -1.45 6.85 -42.32
N ASP A 183 -1.35 5.54 -42.12
CA ASP A 183 -1.19 4.93 -40.81
C ASP A 183 -0.19 3.78 -40.90
N SER A 184 0.92 3.92 -40.19
CA SER A 184 1.98 2.92 -40.17
C SER A 184 1.56 1.63 -39.44
N SER A 185 0.58 1.71 -38.53
CA SER A 185 0.13 0.56 -37.74
C SER A 185 -0.60 -0.45 -38.62
N ASP A 186 -1.49 0.05 -39.48
CA ASP A 186 -2.25 -0.74 -40.46
C ASP A 186 -1.62 -0.79 -41.85
N ASN A 187 -0.41 -0.24 -41.98
CA ASN A 187 0.34 -0.16 -43.24
C ASN A 187 -0.41 0.59 -44.36
N ILE A 188 -1.17 1.62 -43.98
CA ILE A 188 -1.82 2.55 -44.90
C ILE A 188 -0.78 3.58 -45.38
N PRO A 189 -0.52 3.71 -46.69
CA PRO A 189 0.70 4.35 -47.19
C PRO A 189 0.71 5.90 -47.12
N GLY A 190 -0.45 6.57 -47.16
CA GLY A 190 -0.54 8.04 -47.12
C GLY A 190 0.18 8.73 -48.27
N VAL A 191 0.47 10.03 -48.15
CA VAL A 191 1.31 10.78 -49.11
C VAL A 191 2.73 10.90 -48.53
N PRO A 192 3.78 10.42 -49.22
CA PRO A 192 5.13 10.36 -48.65
C PRO A 192 5.64 11.70 -48.13
N GLY A 193 5.97 11.78 -46.84
CA GLY A 193 6.50 13.02 -46.23
C GLY A 193 5.45 14.08 -45.87
N ILE A 194 4.16 13.78 -46.03
CA ILE A 194 3.09 14.50 -45.35
C ILE A 194 2.71 13.69 -44.11
N GLY A 195 3.01 14.22 -42.93
CA GLY A 195 2.57 13.63 -41.65
C GLY A 195 1.28 14.27 -41.15
N GLU A 196 0.71 13.72 -40.08
CA GLU A 196 -0.58 14.11 -39.49
C GLU A 196 -0.71 15.62 -39.24
N LYS A 197 0.33 16.29 -38.70
CA LYS A 197 0.33 17.74 -38.48
C LYS A 197 0.28 18.56 -39.78
N THR A 198 0.96 18.10 -40.82
CA THR A 198 0.97 18.77 -42.13
C THR A 198 -0.36 18.54 -42.82
N ALA A 199 -0.91 17.32 -42.74
CA ALA A 199 -2.24 17.00 -43.24
C ALA A 199 -3.32 17.87 -42.60
N ALA A 200 -3.29 18.03 -41.27
CA ALA A 200 -4.21 18.90 -40.53
C ALA A 200 -4.21 20.34 -41.04
N LYS A 201 -3.02 20.92 -41.22
CA LYS A 201 -2.88 22.28 -41.75
C LYS A 201 -3.46 22.41 -43.17
N LEU A 202 -3.17 21.44 -44.04
CA LEU A 202 -3.64 21.45 -45.43
C LEU A 202 -5.17 21.30 -45.51
N ILE A 203 -5.76 20.40 -44.72
CA ILE A 203 -7.21 20.23 -44.69
C ILE A 203 -7.91 21.44 -44.05
N GLN A 204 -7.36 22.06 -43.00
CA GLN A 204 -7.88 23.31 -42.45
C GLN A 204 -7.87 24.47 -43.46
N GLU A 205 -6.84 24.54 -44.31
CA GLU A 205 -6.68 25.60 -45.31
C GLU A 205 -7.57 25.38 -46.54
N PHE A 206 -7.71 24.13 -47.00
CA PHE A 206 -8.39 23.79 -48.25
C PHE A 206 -9.76 23.14 -48.09
N GLY A 207 -10.21 22.88 -46.86
CA GLY A 207 -11.54 22.36 -46.52
C GLY A 207 -11.62 20.83 -46.48
N SER A 208 -11.31 20.15 -47.57
CA SER A 208 -11.35 18.68 -47.66
C SER A 208 -10.24 18.12 -48.53
N LEU A 209 -10.02 16.80 -48.50
CA LEU A 209 -9.03 16.15 -49.36
C LEU A 209 -9.37 16.34 -50.84
N ASP A 210 -10.66 16.25 -51.20
CA ASP A 210 -11.09 16.45 -52.58
C ASP A 210 -10.83 17.88 -53.06
N GLN A 211 -11.10 18.88 -52.22
CA GLN A 211 -10.84 20.28 -52.53
C GLN A 211 -9.33 20.58 -52.60
N LEU A 212 -8.53 20.00 -51.70
CA LEU A 212 -7.08 20.08 -51.70
C LEU A 212 -6.48 19.47 -52.98
N LEU A 213 -6.92 18.28 -53.37
CA LEU A 213 -6.42 17.60 -54.57
C LEU A 213 -6.86 18.30 -55.86
N ALA A 214 -8.06 18.91 -55.89
CA ALA A 214 -8.51 19.72 -57.03
C ALA A 214 -7.71 21.02 -57.19
N ARG A 215 -7.17 21.55 -56.09
CA ARG A 215 -6.39 22.80 -56.03
C ARG A 215 -4.91 22.54 -55.70
N ALA A 216 -4.41 21.35 -55.99
CA ALA A 216 -3.07 20.94 -55.58
C ALA A 216 -1.96 21.82 -56.20
N ASP A 217 -2.22 22.46 -57.35
CA ASP A 217 -1.30 23.41 -57.99
C ASP A 217 -1.10 24.72 -57.19
N GLU A 218 -2.01 25.06 -56.28
CA GLU A 218 -1.88 26.23 -55.39
C GLU A 218 -0.91 25.96 -54.22
N VAL A 219 -0.65 24.70 -53.89
CA VAL A 219 0.24 24.29 -52.80
C VAL A 219 1.70 24.38 -53.29
N LYS A 220 2.48 25.30 -52.72
CA LYS A 220 3.87 25.55 -53.15
C LYS A 220 4.87 24.58 -52.49
N GLY A 221 5.96 24.30 -53.20
CA GLY A 221 7.10 23.52 -52.71
C GLY A 221 6.89 22.01 -52.76
N LYS A 222 7.76 21.26 -52.05
CA LYS A 222 7.81 19.79 -52.10
C LYS A 222 6.49 19.10 -51.73
N ASN A 223 5.67 19.72 -50.87
CA ASN A 223 4.38 19.15 -50.49
C ASN A 223 3.38 19.16 -51.66
N GLY A 224 3.34 20.24 -52.45
CA GLY A 224 2.46 20.33 -53.62
C GLY A 224 2.89 19.47 -54.81
N GLU A 225 4.20 19.25 -54.98
CA GLU A 225 4.73 18.25 -55.92
C GLU A 225 4.24 16.84 -55.55
N LYS A 226 4.39 16.45 -54.28
CA LYS A 226 3.99 15.13 -53.81
C LYS A 226 2.47 14.91 -53.78
N LEU A 227 1.67 15.94 -53.48
CA LEU A 227 0.21 15.83 -53.57
C LEU A 227 -0.27 15.49 -54.99
N ARG A 228 0.40 16.04 -56.01
CA ARG A 228 0.09 15.76 -57.42
C ARG A 228 0.59 14.39 -57.85
N GLU A 229 1.80 14.01 -57.43
CA GLU A 229 2.41 12.72 -57.73
C GLU A 229 1.65 11.54 -57.07
N PHE A 230 1.26 11.70 -55.80
CA PHE A 230 0.63 10.64 -54.99
C PHE A 230 -0.87 10.83 -54.80
N ARG A 231 -1.54 11.51 -55.73
CA ARG A 231 -2.99 11.80 -55.68
C ARG A 231 -3.84 10.54 -55.47
N GLU A 232 -3.63 9.53 -56.30
CA GLU A 232 -4.40 8.27 -56.23
C GLU A 232 -4.08 7.48 -54.95
N GLN A 233 -2.85 7.59 -54.44
CA GLN A 233 -2.46 6.96 -53.17
C GLN A 233 -3.14 7.62 -51.97
N ALA A 234 -3.34 8.94 -51.99
CA ALA A 234 -4.10 9.66 -50.97
C ALA A 234 -5.58 9.23 -50.95
N LEU A 235 -6.19 9.09 -52.14
CA LEU A 235 -7.58 8.63 -52.28
C LEU A 235 -7.75 7.17 -51.83
N LEU A 236 -6.80 6.30 -52.19
CA LEU A 236 -6.76 4.91 -51.72
C LEU A 236 -6.61 4.86 -50.19
N SER A 237 -5.68 5.63 -49.64
CA SER A 237 -5.43 5.68 -48.18
C SER A 237 -6.66 6.16 -47.42
N ARG A 238 -7.37 7.19 -47.93
CA ARG A 238 -8.64 7.63 -47.36
C ARG A 238 -9.66 6.50 -47.34
N ARG A 239 -9.86 5.81 -48.48
CA ARG A 239 -10.80 4.68 -48.59
C ARG A 239 -10.47 3.52 -47.64
N LEU A 240 -9.18 3.24 -47.43
CA LEU A 240 -8.74 2.22 -46.48
C LEU A 240 -9.03 2.63 -45.02
N ALA A 241 -8.84 3.91 -44.67
CA ALA A 241 -9.07 4.43 -43.32
C ALA A 241 -10.56 4.74 -43.00
N THR A 242 -11.42 4.84 -44.01
CA THR A 242 -12.86 5.09 -43.82
C THR A 242 -13.56 3.86 -43.25
N ILE A 243 -14.30 4.05 -42.16
CA ILE A 243 -15.18 3.05 -41.55
C ILE A 243 -16.45 2.91 -42.40
N GLU A 244 -16.76 1.68 -42.82
CA GLU A 244 -17.97 1.41 -43.59
C GLU A 244 -19.17 1.33 -42.64
N CYS A 245 -20.06 2.32 -42.72
CA CYS A 245 -21.25 2.39 -41.87
C CYS A 245 -22.47 1.68 -42.47
N ASN A 246 -22.41 1.25 -43.74
CA ASN A 246 -23.50 0.53 -44.43
C ASN A 246 -23.25 -0.98 -44.45
N VAL A 247 -23.03 -1.56 -43.28
CA VAL A 247 -22.81 -3.01 -43.14
C VAL A 247 -24.17 -3.74 -43.22
N PRO A 248 -24.29 -4.84 -44.00
CA PRO A 248 -25.53 -5.64 -44.11
C PRO A 248 -25.77 -6.50 -42.85
N LEU A 249 -25.89 -5.84 -41.70
CA LEU A 249 -26.04 -6.49 -40.40
C LEU A 249 -27.52 -6.70 -40.07
N ALA A 250 -27.96 -7.96 -40.10
CA ALA A 250 -29.31 -8.38 -39.72
C ALA A 250 -29.47 -8.47 -38.18
N VAL A 251 -29.18 -7.39 -37.47
CA VAL A 251 -29.37 -7.26 -36.01
C VAL A 251 -30.55 -6.35 -35.74
N ASP A 252 -31.47 -6.82 -34.92
CA ASP A 252 -32.57 -6.03 -34.36
C ASP A 252 -32.06 -5.27 -33.12
N LEU A 253 -32.22 -3.94 -33.11
CA LEU A 253 -31.69 -3.10 -32.03
C LEU A 253 -32.40 -3.36 -30.69
N GLU A 254 -33.63 -3.89 -30.72
CA GLU A 254 -34.35 -4.31 -29.51
C GLU A 254 -33.68 -5.50 -28.81
N THR A 255 -32.87 -6.28 -29.53
CA THR A 255 -32.13 -7.42 -28.95
C THR A 255 -30.85 -7.00 -28.22
N LEU A 256 -30.47 -5.73 -28.28
CA LEU A 256 -29.29 -5.19 -27.60
C LEU A 256 -29.54 -4.74 -26.17
N VAL A 257 -30.77 -4.92 -25.67
CA VAL A 257 -31.14 -4.61 -24.28
C VAL A 257 -30.30 -5.46 -23.33
N ALA A 258 -29.73 -4.82 -22.30
CA ALA A 258 -28.95 -5.50 -21.28
C ALA A 258 -29.82 -6.49 -20.51
N GLN A 259 -29.32 -7.71 -20.34
CA GLN A 259 -29.99 -8.78 -19.63
C GLN A 259 -29.15 -9.22 -18.44
N GLU A 260 -29.81 -9.83 -17.45
CA GLU A 260 -29.11 -10.42 -16.31
C GLU A 260 -28.19 -11.56 -16.76
N PRO A 261 -26.98 -11.69 -16.19
CA PRO A 261 -26.07 -12.77 -16.56
C PRO A 261 -26.62 -14.17 -16.26
N ASP A 262 -26.29 -15.15 -17.09
CA ASP A 262 -26.57 -16.57 -16.81
C ASP A 262 -25.59 -17.07 -15.73
N GLN A 263 -26.05 -17.00 -14.49
CA GLN A 263 -25.28 -17.38 -13.32
C GLN A 263 -24.84 -18.85 -13.33
N GLU A 264 -25.63 -19.75 -13.91
CA GLU A 264 -25.27 -21.18 -13.94
C GLU A 264 -24.10 -21.39 -14.91
N THR A 265 -24.22 -20.83 -16.11
CA THR A 265 -23.18 -20.89 -17.15
C THR A 265 -21.90 -20.17 -16.71
N LEU A 266 -22.00 -19.00 -16.08
CA LEU A 266 -20.84 -18.26 -15.56
C LEU A 266 -20.12 -19.01 -14.44
N ASN A 267 -20.86 -19.59 -13.50
CA ASN A 267 -20.26 -20.39 -12.44
C ASN A 267 -19.54 -21.63 -12.98
N ALA A 268 -20.12 -22.31 -13.97
CA ALA A 268 -19.46 -23.43 -14.64
C ALA A 268 -18.19 -22.97 -15.38
N PHE A 269 -18.26 -21.82 -16.08
CA PHE A 269 -17.14 -21.22 -16.79
C PHE A 269 -16.00 -20.83 -15.83
N PHE A 270 -16.29 -20.13 -14.74
CA PHE A 270 -15.27 -19.73 -13.77
C PHE A 270 -14.63 -20.93 -13.08
N LYS A 271 -15.39 -21.98 -12.76
CA LYS A 271 -14.83 -23.23 -12.22
C LYS A 271 -13.88 -23.90 -13.21
N LYS A 272 -14.27 -23.98 -14.49
CA LYS A 272 -13.47 -24.56 -15.58
C LYS A 272 -12.09 -23.88 -15.72
N PHE A 273 -12.03 -22.56 -15.55
CA PHE A 273 -10.79 -21.80 -15.68
C PHE A 273 -10.09 -21.47 -14.34
N GLY A 274 -10.66 -21.88 -13.20
CA GLY A 274 -10.06 -21.71 -11.87
C GLY A 274 -10.24 -20.31 -11.26
N PHE A 275 -11.24 -19.54 -11.68
CA PHE A 275 -11.48 -18.18 -11.20
C PHE A 275 -12.32 -18.13 -9.91
N THR A 276 -11.78 -18.65 -8.81
CA THR A 276 -12.47 -18.74 -7.52
C THR A 276 -12.84 -17.39 -6.92
N SER A 277 -12.03 -16.35 -7.15
CA SER A 277 -12.32 -14.97 -6.73
C SER A 277 -13.56 -14.40 -7.44
N LEU A 278 -13.66 -14.57 -8.76
CA LEU A 278 -14.81 -14.15 -9.56
C LEU A 278 -16.10 -14.89 -9.18
N ILE A 279 -16.00 -16.19 -8.85
CA ILE A 279 -17.14 -16.95 -8.30
C ILE A 279 -17.62 -16.28 -7.02
N LYS A 280 -16.72 -15.95 -6.10
CA LYS A 280 -17.08 -15.31 -4.82
C LYS A 280 -17.71 -13.94 -5.02
N GLU A 281 -17.17 -13.15 -5.95
CA GLU A 281 -17.67 -11.82 -6.32
C GLU A 281 -19.07 -11.88 -6.95
N MET A 282 -19.34 -12.88 -7.81
CA MET A 282 -20.61 -13.01 -8.53
C MET A 282 -21.70 -13.81 -7.79
N THR A 283 -21.31 -14.73 -6.90
CA THR A 283 -22.25 -15.57 -6.11
C THR A 283 -22.51 -15.04 -4.71
N GLY A 284 -21.72 -14.07 -4.25
CA GLY A 284 -21.98 -13.40 -2.99
C GLY A 284 -23.23 -12.54 -3.11
N LYS A 285 -24.36 -13.00 -2.55
CA LYS A 285 -25.33 -12.03 -2.06
C LYS A 285 -24.64 -11.23 -0.98
N ALA A 286 -24.65 -9.90 -1.08
CA ALA A 286 -24.17 -9.04 -0.02
C ALA A 286 -24.80 -9.49 1.29
N THR A 287 -23.97 -9.88 2.26
CA THR A 287 -24.45 -10.31 3.57
C THR A 287 -24.64 -9.13 4.50
N LEU A 288 -24.45 -7.89 4.04
CA LEU A 288 -24.66 -6.65 4.79
C LEU A 288 -25.85 -5.91 4.15
N SER A 289 -26.80 -5.49 4.98
CA SER A 289 -27.94 -4.65 4.58
C SER A 289 -27.89 -3.34 5.35
N THR A 290 -28.14 -2.22 4.68
CA THR A 290 -28.06 -0.87 5.24
C THR A 290 -29.44 -0.25 5.53
N GLU A 291 -30.52 -1.02 5.38
CA GLU A 291 -31.90 -0.53 5.46
C GLU A 291 -32.32 -0.09 6.88
N SER A 292 -31.71 -0.65 7.92
CA SER A 292 -32.07 -0.39 9.33
C SER A 292 -31.12 0.58 10.03
N TYR A 293 -30.44 1.45 9.28
CA TYR A 293 -29.54 2.45 9.86
C TYR A 293 -30.30 3.66 10.36
N HIS A 294 -29.99 4.12 11.58
CA HIS A 294 -30.71 5.22 12.23
C HIS A 294 -29.77 6.33 12.72
N THR A 295 -30.16 7.59 12.51
CA THR A 295 -29.44 8.74 13.08
C THR A 295 -30.09 9.19 14.38
N VAL A 296 -29.34 9.15 15.49
CA VAL A 296 -29.79 9.56 16.81
C VAL A 296 -29.63 11.06 16.97
N THR A 297 -30.75 11.79 17.02
CA THR A 297 -30.74 13.26 17.02
C THR A 297 -31.42 13.86 18.25
N THR A 298 -32.02 13.02 19.10
CA THR A 298 -32.76 13.44 20.29
C THR A 298 -32.24 12.76 21.57
N ALA A 299 -32.36 13.45 22.70
CA ALA A 299 -31.92 12.91 23.99
C ALA A 299 -32.64 11.61 24.40
N PRO A 300 -33.96 11.45 24.19
CA PRO A 300 -34.64 10.17 24.47
C PRO A 300 -34.11 9.00 23.64
N GLU A 301 -33.77 9.23 22.37
CA GLU A 301 -33.15 8.18 21.53
C GLU A 301 -31.76 7.80 22.05
N LEU A 302 -30.96 8.78 22.47
CA LEU A 302 -29.65 8.54 23.08
C LEU A 302 -29.76 7.72 24.37
N ASP A 303 -30.70 8.05 25.26
CA ASP A 303 -30.91 7.30 26.51
C ASP A 303 -31.37 5.86 26.23
N ASN A 304 -32.24 5.66 25.22
CA ASN A 304 -32.66 4.34 24.77
C ASN A 304 -31.50 3.54 24.19
N LEU A 305 -30.66 4.16 23.36
CA LEU A 305 -29.47 3.52 22.80
C LEU A 305 -28.49 3.11 23.91
N ALA A 306 -28.18 4.01 24.84
CA ALA A 306 -27.29 3.71 25.95
C ALA A 306 -27.77 2.50 26.77
N THR A 307 -29.07 2.45 27.06
CA THR A 307 -29.71 1.31 27.74
C THR A 307 -29.62 0.02 26.91
N ALA A 308 -29.82 0.11 25.60
CA ALA A 308 -29.74 -1.05 24.70
C ALA A 308 -28.31 -1.61 24.62
N LEU A 309 -27.30 -0.74 24.52
CA LEU A 309 -25.88 -1.13 24.52
C LEU A 309 -25.47 -1.80 25.84
N GLU A 310 -25.93 -1.27 26.97
CA GLU A 310 -25.68 -1.87 28.28
C GLU A 310 -26.32 -3.26 28.39
N GLN A 311 -27.57 -3.42 27.92
CA GLN A 311 -28.28 -4.70 27.92
C GLN A 311 -27.67 -5.72 26.95
N ALA A 312 -27.12 -5.27 25.82
CA ALA A 312 -26.45 -6.14 24.86
C ALA A 312 -25.16 -6.75 25.42
N GLY A 313 -24.47 -6.04 26.31
CA GLY A 313 -23.23 -6.50 26.96
C GLY A 313 -21.98 -6.45 26.06
N GLU A 314 -22.17 -6.44 24.74
CA GLU A 314 -21.13 -6.24 23.74
C GLU A 314 -21.64 -5.41 22.57
N PHE A 315 -20.77 -4.58 21.99
CA PHE A 315 -21.10 -3.75 20.84
C PHE A 315 -19.85 -3.38 20.03
N ALA A 316 -20.03 -3.22 18.72
CA ALA A 316 -19.09 -2.54 17.85
C ALA A 316 -19.34 -1.03 17.88
N PHE A 317 -18.28 -0.24 17.82
CA PHE A 317 -18.38 1.20 17.68
C PHE A 317 -17.23 1.76 16.85
N ASP A 318 -17.44 2.95 16.29
CA ASP A 318 -16.44 3.70 15.54
C ASP A 318 -16.59 5.22 15.77
N LEU A 319 -15.49 5.96 15.60
CA LEU A 319 -15.44 7.40 15.75
C LEU A 319 -15.14 8.11 14.44
N GLU A 320 -16.04 9.01 14.07
CA GLU A 320 -15.81 9.96 13.00
C GLU A 320 -15.13 11.22 13.52
N THR A 321 -14.07 11.66 12.85
CA THR A 321 -13.22 12.74 13.38
C THR A 321 -12.78 13.77 12.34
N THR A 322 -12.25 14.88 12.82
CA THR A 322 -11.70 15.96 11.98
C THR A 322 -10.30 15.67 11.43
N SER A 323 -9.62 14.59 11.84
CA SER A 323 -8.24 14.32 11.42
C SER A 323 -7.90 12.84 11.54
N LEU A 324 -7.07 12.34 10.61
CA LEU A 324 -6.47 11.02 10.70
C LEU A 324 -5.36 10.92 11.77
N ASP A 325 -4.93 12.06 12.32
CA ASP A 325 -4.04 12.10 13.48
C ASP A 325 -4.89 12.14 14.77
N PRO A 326 -4.94 11.06 15.56
CA PRO A 326 -5.80 10.98 16.75
C PRO A 326 -5.45 12.02 17.83
N ARG A 327 -4.23 12.59 17.77
CA ARG A 327 -3.73 13.63 18.70
C ARG A 327 -4.28 15.02 18.40
N LEU A 328 -4.71 15.24 17.16
CA LEU A 328 -5.30 16.51 16.68
C LEU A 328 -6.80 16.38 16.37
N ALA A 329 -7.29 15.15 16.28
CA ALA A 329 -8.68 14.81 15.98
C ALA A 329 -9.65 15.34 17.04
N GLU A 330 -10.74 15.95 16.57
CA GLU A 330 -11.94 16.21 17.35
C GLU A 330 -13.06 15.25 16.91
N ILE A 331 -13.90 14.82 17.85
CA ILE A 331 -15.03 13.92 17.57
C ILE A 331 -16.13 14.66 16.82
N VAL A 332 -16.46 14.17 15.62
CA VAL A 332 -17.56 14.66 14.77
C VAL A 332 -18.82 13.84 14.99
N GLY A 333 -18.70 12.54 15.19
CA GLY A 333 -19.80 11.66 15.55
C GLY A 333 -19.33 10.28 16.00
N LEU A 334 -20.27 9.47 16.45
CA LEU A 334 -20.02 8.11 16.95
C LEU A 334 -21.05 7.16 16.33
N SER A 335 -20.61 6.00 15.85
CA SER A 335 -21.52 4.95 15.39
C SER A 335 -21.46 3.70 16.25
N PHE A 336 -22.56 2.93 16.28
CA PHE A 336 -22.67 1.71 17.07
C PHE A 336 -23.48 0.64 16.36
N SER A 337 -23.03 -0.61 16.46
CA SER A 337 -23.80 -1.80 16.07
C SER A 337 -23.66 -2.91 17.11
N PHE A 338 -24.76 -3.57 17.45
CA PHE A 338 -24.82 -4.68 18.41
C PHE A 338 -25.77 -5.79 17.96
N ARG A 339 -26.25 -5.69 16.71
CA ARG A 339 -27.13 -6.65 16.03
C ARG A 339 -26.85 -6.55 14.52
N ASP A 340 -26.98 -7.68 13.84
CA ASP A 340 -26.71 -7.75 12.40
C ASP A 340 -27.61 -6.79 11.63
N HIS A 341 -27.02 -5.96 10.77
CA HIS A 341 -27.73 -5.04 9.88
C HIS A 341 -28.45 -3.90 10.60
N GLU A 342 -28.27 -3.76 11.91
CA GLU A 342 -28.78 -2.67 12.72
C GLU A 342 -27.58 -1.84 13.21
N SER A 343 -27.58 -0.56 12.88
CA SER A 343 -26.51 0.37 13.27
C SER A 343 -27.07 1.78 13.43
N CYS A 344 -26.42 2.56 14.28
CA CYS A 344 -26.85 3.93 14.54
C CYS A 344 -25.68 4.90 14.57
N TYR A 345 -25.95 6.16 14.22
CA TYR A 345 -24.97 7.24 14.22
C TYR A 345 -25.45 8.41 15.07
N ILE A 346 -24.55 8.96 15.89
CA ILE A 346 -24.79 10.11 16.76
C ILE A 346 -23.92 11.28 16.29
N PRO A 347 -24.46 12.25 15.53
CA PRO A 347 -23.72 13.41 15.09
C PRO A 347 -23.58 14.44 16.22
N VAL A 348 -22.36 14.95 16.45
CA VAL A 348 -22.04 15.89 17.53
C VAL A 348 -21.17 17.09 17.11
N GLY A 349 -20.63 17.08 15.88
CA GLY A 349 -19.62 18.05 15.45
C GLY A 349 -19.68 18.46 13.97
N HIS A 350 -20.79 18.22 13.27
CA HIS A 350 -20.96 18.70 11.90
C HIS A 350 -21.19 20.22 11.87
N VAL A 351 -20.66 20.89 10.85
CA VAL A 351 -20.65 22.35 10.70
C VAL A 351 -21.34 22.81 9.41
N ILE A 352 -21.91 24.01 9.43
CA ILE A 352 -22.51 24.67 8.26
C ILE A 352 -21.40 25.44 7.52
N LYS A 353 -21.27 25.24 6.20
CA LYS A 353 -20.32 25.99 5.36
C LYS A 353 -20.38 27.52 5.60
N PRO A 354 -19.25 28.21 5.76
CA PRO A 354 -19.13 29.61 5.36
C PRO A 354 -19.02 29.69 3.82
N HIS A 355 -19.70 30.65 3.18
CA HIS A 355 -19.50 30.97 1.76
C HIS A 355 -18.04 31.42 1.50
N PRO A 356 -17.45 31.12 0.32
CA PRO A 356 -16.03 31.32 0.08
C PRO A 356 -15.71 32.75 -0.37
N HIS A 357 -14.57 33.31 0.06
CA HIS A 357 -13.69 34.19 -0.73
C HIS A 357 -12.39 34.54 0.05
N PRO A 358 -11.34 34.97 -0.65
CA PRO A 358 -10.23 34.19 -1.22
C PRO A 358 -9.03 34.04 -0.25
N ASN A 359 -8.10 33.12 -0.57
CA ASN A 359 -6.80 32.96 0.11
C ASN A 359 -6.15 34.30 0.53
N PRO A 360 -5.43 34.30 1.67
CA PRO A 360 -3.97 34.46 1.57
C PRO A 360 -3.22 33.59 2.62
N PRO A 361 -1.88 33.60 2.66
CA PRO A 361 -1.00 32.69 1.93
C PRO A 361 -0.25 31.70 2.85
N LEU A 362 0.40 30.71 2.24
CA LEU A 362 1.55 30.03 2.84
C LEU A 362 2.70 31.04 3.03
N GLU A 363 3.29 31.09 4.23
CA GLU A 363 4.73 31.29 4.58
C GLU A 363 4.94 32.08 5.90
N GLY A 364 5.88 31.59 6.73
CA GLY A 364 7.00 32.37 7.28
C GLY A 364 6.80 33.35 8.46
N GLU A 365 7.60 33.11 9.51
CA GLU A 365 8.15 34.06 10.51
C GLU A 365 7.26 34.65 11.63
N GLY A 366 7.60 34.29 12.89
CA GLY A 366 8.17 35.27 13.84
C GLY A 366 7.28 35.91 14.92
N THR A 367 7.51 35.48 16.17
CA THR A 367 7.41 36.25 17.45
C THR A 367 5.99 36.60 17.97
N LEU A 368 5.63 36.58 19.26
CA LEU A 368 6.31 37.00 20.50
C LEU A 368 5.62 36.39 21.74
N PHE A 369 6.41 36.22 22.81
CA PHE A 369 6.10 35.78 24.17
C PHE A 369 5.06 36.64 24.93
N ALA A 370 4.26 36.01 25.82
CA ALA A 370 3.88 36.59 27.13
C ALA A 370 3.29 35.54 28.13
N SER A 371 4.07 35.29 29.19
CA SER A 371 3.72 35.00 30.61
C SER A 371 2.66 33.95 30.98
N PHE A 372 3.11 32.79 31.48
CA PHE A 372 2.36 31.87 32.34
C PHE A 372 2.68 32.12 33.82
N GLN A 373 1.66 32.20 34.67
CA GLN A 373 1.77 32.04 36.12
C GLN A 373 1.37 30.62 36.53
N LYS A 374 2.20 30.02 37.38
CA LYS A 374 2.07 28.69 38.01
C LYS A 374 0.93 28.66 39.02
N GLU A 375 0.29 27.50 39.18
CA GLU A 375 -0.13 26.97 40.48
C GLU A 375 -0.06 25.42 40.49
N GLU A 376 0.48 24.86 41.57
CA GLU A 376 0.75 23.44 41.82
C GLU A 376 -0.34 22.85 42.75
N GLY A 377 -0.78 21.60 42.50
CA GLY A 377 -1.69 20.82 43.36
C GLY A 377 -1.89 19.37 42.87
N PRO A 378 -2.27 18.38 43.73
CA PRO A 378 -1.68 17.04 43.68
C PRO A 378 -2.59 15.86 43.24
N LEU A 379 -1.90 14.74 42.91
CA LEU A 379 -2.27 13.30 42.90
C LEU A 379 -3.13 12.70 41.75
N PHE A 380 -2.57 11.62 41.20
CA PHE A 380 -2.85 10.99 39.91
C PHE A 380 -4.23 10.31 39.80
N VAL A 381 -5.14 11.02 39.15
CA VAL A 381 -6.12 10.47 38.19
C VAL A 381 -5.50 10.70 36.80
N ILE A 382 -5.81 9.89 35.78
CA ILE A 382 -5.50 10.26 34.38
C ILE A 382 -6.05 11.67 34.20
N ASN A 383 -5.20 12.69 34.20
CA ASN A 383 -5.67 14.05 33.96
C ASN A 383 -6.13 14.06 32.51
N PRO A 384 -7.45 14.21 32.21
CA PRO A 384 -7.80 14.71 30.90
C PRO A 384 -6.98 16.00 30.71
N LEU A 385 -6.38 16.17 29.53
CA LEU A 385 -6.07 17.51 29.05
C LEU A 385 -7.27 18.38 29.43
N PRO A 386 -7.08 19.54 30.08
CA PRO A 386 -8.19 20.30 30.65
C PRO A 386 -9.31 20.37 29.61
N LEU A 387 -10.53 20.00 30.03
CA LEU A 387 -11.73 20.17 29.23
C LEU A 387 -11.84 21.66 28.89
N GLN A 388 -11.17 22.09 27.82
CA GLN A 388 -11.82 23.00 26.90
C GLN A 388 -12.85 22.17 26.13
N GLY A 389 -13.85 21.70 26.88
CA GLY A 389 -15.21 21.57 26.40
C GLY A 389 -15.74 22.97 26.16
N GLY A 390 -15.17 23.65 25.17
CA GLY A 390 -15.85 24.66 24.42
C GLY A 390 -16.01 24.03 23.05
N GLY A 391 -17.26 23.83 22.61
CA GLY A 391 -17.49 23.87 21.17
C GLY A 391 -16.80 25.13 20.63
N ARG A 392 -16.46 25.15 19.35
CA ARG A 392 -16.06 26.38 18.65
C ARG A 392 -17.23 27.39 18.57
N GLU A 393 -17.91 27.66 19.67
CA GLU A 393 -18.78 28.83 19.84
C GLU A 393 -17.95 30.13 19.88
N GLY A 394 -16.62 30.04 20.05
CA GLY A 394 -15.70 31.18 19.99
C GLY A 394 -15.16 31.57 18.61
N ASP A 395 -15.18 30.66 17.61
CA ASP A 395 -14.49 30.87 16.31
C ASP A 395 -15.45 31.20 15.15
N GLY A 396 -16.72 31.49 15.42
CA GLY A 396 -17.71 31.80 14.37
C GLY A 396 -18.15 30.59 13.53
N VAL A 397 -17.80 29.37 13.94
CA VAL A 397 -18.21 28.12 13.28
C VAL A 397 -19.61 27.72 13.78
N LYS A 398 -20.61 27.74 12.91
CA LYS A 398 -21.98 27.32 13.25
C LYS A 398 -22.15 25.81 13.06
N LEU A 399 -22.59 25.11 14.10
CA LEU A 399 -22.95 23.69 14.02
C LEU A 399 -24.17 23.50 13.11
N ALA A 400 -24.21 22.38 12.39
CA ALA A 400 -25.38 21.97 11.61
C ALA A 400 -26.56 21.63 12.53
N PRO A 401 -27.80 21.95 12.15
CA PRO A 401 -28.99 21.62 12.94
C PRO A 401 -29.24 20.11 12.98
N GLY A 402 -29.98 19.64 13.98
CA GLY A 402 -30.34 18.22 14.11
C GLY A 402 -29.25 17.34 14.74
N GLN A 403 -28.39 17.93 15.58
CA GLN A 403 -27.33 17.23 16.31
C GLN A 403 -27.49 17.40 17.81
N LEU A 404 -26.97 16.44 18.58
CA LEU A 404 -26.93 16.54 20.04
C LEU A 404 -25.67 17.28 20.49
N PRO A 405 -25.72 18.03 21.61
CA PRO A 405 -24.52 18.62 22.19
C PRO A 405 -23.49 17.53 22.53
N ARG A 406 -22.24 17.70 22.09
CA ARG A 406 -21.14 16.74 22.35
C ARG A 406 -21.01 16.40 23.84
N THR A 407 -21.12 17.40 24.72
CA THR A 407 -21.04 17.21 26.18
C THR A 407 -22.11 16.26 26.70
N LEU A 408 -23.36 16.44 26.28
CA LEU A 408 -24.48 15.57 26.66
C LEU A 408 -24.25 14.13 26.20
N VAL A 409 -23.80 13.94 24.95
CA VAL A 409 -23.52 12.60 24.40
C VAL A 409 -22.40 11.91 25.16
N MET A 410 -21.29 12.62 25.40
CA MET A 410 -20.16 12.05 26.14
C MET A 410 -20.51 11.74 27.59
N GLU A 411 -21.33 12.57 28.27
CA GLU A 411 -21.82 12.28 29.63
C GLU A 411 -22.62 10.97 29.71
N ARG A 412 -23.44 10.67 28.68
CA ARG A 412 -24.24 9.44 28.63
C ARG A 412 -23.44 8.20 28.26
N LEU A 413 -22.50 8.33 27.33
CA LEU A 413 -21.75 7.18 26.80
C LEU A 413 -20.49 6.86 27.61
N ARG A 414 -19.91 7.82 28.33
CA ARG A 414 -18.70 7.62 29.13
C ARG A 414 -18.81 6.42 30.10
N PRO A 415 -19.89 6.25 30.88
CA PRO A 415 -20.04 5.07 31.75
C PRO A 415 -19.96 3.75 30.99
N LEU A 416 -20.46 3.69 29.75
CA LEU A 416 -20.41 2.49 28.92
C LEU A 416 -18.98 2.23 28.42
N PHE A 417 -18.30 3.28 27.94
CA PHE A 417 -16.91 3.19 27.47
C PHE A 417 -15.93 2.79 28.59
N GLU A 418 -16.08 3.35 29.78
CA GLU A 418 -15.20 3.09 30.94
C GLU A 418 -15.54 1.78 31.68
N ASN A 419 -16.64 1.09 31.32
CA ASN A 419 -17.04 -0.16 31.96
C ASN A 419 -16.27 -1.37 31.39
N GLN A 420 -15.37 -1.96 32.19
CA GLN A 420 -14.57 -3.13 31.82
C GLN A 420 -15.39 -4.39 31.49
N SER A 421 -16.61 -4.52 32.01
CA SER A 421 -17.47 -5.70 31.78
C SER A 421 -18.21 -5.66 30.45
N LEU A 422 -18.38 -4.48 29.85
CA LEU A 422 -18.97 -4.34 28.51
C LEU A 422 -17.87 -4.53 27.46
N ARG A 423 -18.07 -5.47 26.54
CA ARG A 423 -17.08 -5.80 25.50
C ARG A 423 -17.19 -4.84 24.32
N LYS A 424 -16.08 -4.22 23.96
CA LYS A 424 -15.99 -3.31 22.82
C LYS A 424 -15.29 -4.00 21.67
N ILE A 425 -15.90 -3.84 20.50
CA ILE A 425 -15.43 -4.36 19.22
C ILE A 425 -15.12 -3.14 18.35
N GLY A 426 -14.01 -3.17 17.63
CA GLY A 426 -13.63 -2.10 16.72
C GLY A 426 -12.78 -2.61 15.56
N GLN A 427 -12.48 -1.72 14.62
CA GLN A 427 -11.51 -1.93 13.57
C GLN A 427 -10.39 -0.91 13.76
N ASN A 428 -9.16 -1.35 14.02
CA ASN A 428 -8.08 -0.43 14.43
C ASN A 428 -8.45 0.41 15.66
N ILE A 429 -9.02 -0.26 16.68
CA ILE A 429 -9.60 0.37 17.89
C ILE A 429 -8.59 1.20 18.68
N LYS A 430 -7.29 1.01 18.43
CA LYS A 430 -6.20 1.85 18.96
C LYS A 430 -6.46 3.33 18.65
N PHE A 431 -6.92 3.67 17.44
CA PHE A 431 -7.22 5.05 17.05
C PHE A 431 -8.34 5.63 17.92
N ASP A 432 -9.45 4.90 18.08
CA ASP A 432 -10.59 5.32 18.89
C ASP A 432 -10.20 5.51 20.35
N MET A 433 -9.39 4.59 20.89
CA MET A 433 -8.82 4.70 22.24
C MET A 433 -8.04 6.00 22.41
N GLN A 434 -7.22 6.37 21.43
CA GLN A 434 -6.41 7.58 21.49
C GLN A 434 -7.29 8.84 21.46
N VAL A 435 -8.28 8.88 20.56
CA VAL A 435 -9.21 10.01 20.44
C VAL A 435 -10.05 10.17 21.70
N LEU A 436 -10.60 9.09 22.25
CA LEU A 436 -11.38 9.11 23.50
C LEU A 436 -10.53 9.59 24.68
N ALA A 437 -9.29 9.10 24.80
CA ALA A 437 -8.38 9.53 25.86
C ALA A 437 -8.09 11.03 25.81
N ASN A 438 -7.90 11.59 24.61
CA ASN A 438 -7.71 13.03 24.40
C ASN A 438 -8.95 13.87 24.75
N ASN A 439 -10.13 13.23 24.81
CA ASN A 439 -11.39 13.83 25.23
C ASN A 439 -11.81 13.40 26.66
N GLY A 440 -10.87 12.85 27.44
CA GLY A 440 -11.07 12.53 28.86
C GLY A 440 -11.87 11.28 29.17
N VAL A 441 -11.99 10.36 28.21
CA VAL A 441 -12.64 9.06 28.37
C VAL A 441 -11.62 7.93 28.26
N CYS A 442 -11.53 7.10 29.30
CA CYS A 442 -10.63 5.95 29.30
C CYS A 442 -11.36 4.70 28.78
N LEU A 443 -11.15 4.35 27.51
CA LEU A 443 -11.82 3.17 26.94
C LEU A 443 -11.37 1.88 27.65
N ALA A 444 -12.33 1.19 28.26
CA ALA A 444 -12.14 -0.09 28.95
C ALA A 444 -12.95 -1.20 28.25
N GLY A 445 -12.65 -2.46 28.58
CA GLY A 445 -13.38 -3.60 28.00
C GLY A 445 -13.14 -3.81 26.49
N VAL A 446 -12.03 -3.29 25.95
CA VAL A 446 -11.59 -3.57 24.57
C VAL A 446 -11.34 -5.07 24.43
N TRP A 447 -12.16 -5.73 23.62
CA TRP A 447 -12.21 -7.19 23.58
C TRP A 447 -11.85 -7.76 22.21
N PHE A 448 -12.18 -7.05 21.12
CA PHE A 448 -11.92 -7.54 19.77
C PHE A 448 -11.61 -6.42 18.79
N ASP A 449 -10.52 -6.58 18.04
CA ASP A 449 -10.19 -5.75 16.89
C ASP A 449 -10.20 -6.61 15.61
N THR A 450 -11.07 -6.29 14.66
CA THR A 450 -11.22 -7.05 13.41
C THR A 450 -9.98 -7.00 12.52
N MET A 451 -9.21 -5.91 12.57
CA MET A 451 -7.94 -5.77 11.87
C MET A 451 -6.92 -6.77 12.43
N LEU A 452 -6.81 -6.84 13.76
CA LEU A 452 -5.90 -7.78 14.44
C LEU A 452 -6.34 -9.23 14.27
N ALA A 453 -7.65 -9.51 14.32
CA ALA A 453 -8.16 -10.87 14.12
C ALA A 453 -7.86 -11.36 12.71
N SER A 454 -8.07 -10.51 11.69
CA SER A 454 -7.69 -10.80 10.31
C SER A 454 -6.18 -11.06 10.18
N TYR A 455 -5.36 -10.23 10.82
CA TYR A 455 -3.91 -10.35 10.78
C TYR A 455 -3.41 -11.64 11.43
N VAL A 456 -3.91 -12.00 12.60
CA VAL A 456 -3.55 -13.26 13.28
C VAL A 456 -3.95 -14.47 12.42
N LEU A 457 -5.12 -14.43 11.78
CA LEU A 457 -5.59 -15.52 10.91
C LEU A 457 -4.78 -15.65 9.62
N ASN A 458 -4.33 -14.53 9.03
CA ASN A 458 -3.51 -14.53 7.82
C ASN A 458 -2.62 -13.28 7.72
N PRO A 459 -1.38 -13.32 8.26
CA PRO A 459 -0.49 -12.15 8.29
C PRO A 459 0.08 -11.78 6.91
N SER A 460 -0.03 -12.66 5.91
CA SER A 460 0.49 -12.42 4.55
C SER A 460 -0.50 -11.70 3.62
N ARG A 461 -1.65 -11.25 4.16
CA ARG A 461 -2.68 -10.54 3.40
C ARG A 461 -2.18 -9.16 2.96
N GLN A 462 -2.57 -8.74 1.75
CA GLN A 462 -2.18 -7.43 1.17
C GLN A 462 -2.81 -6.21 1.87
N GLY A 463 -3.71 -6.41 2.83
CA GLY A 463 -4.33 -5.33 3.62
C GLY A 463 -5.40 -5.82 4.58
N HIS A 464 -5.41 -5.26 5.79
CA HIS A 464 -6.35 -5.59 6.87
C HIS A 464 -7.38 -4.49 7.14
N GLY A 465 -7.50 -3.51 6.25
CA GLY A 465 -8.48 -2.43 6.35
C GLY A 465 -9.91 -2.92 6.10
N LEU A 466 -10.89 -2.17 6.63
CA LEU A 466 -12.30 -2.57 6.64
C LEU A 466 -12.84 -2.82 5.23
N ASP A 467 -12.57 -1.93 4.28
CA ASP A 467 -12.98 -2.07 2.87
C ASP A 467 -12.58 -3.44 2.27
N ALA A 468 -11.31 -3.79 2.43
CA ALA A 468 -10.75 -5.02 1.87
C ALA A 468 -11.31 -6.26 2.58
N LEU A 469 -11.61 -6.16 3.88
CA LEU A 469 -12.20 -7.24 4.66
C LEU A 469 -13.67 -7.42 4.30
N SER A 470 -14.46 -6.34 4.20
CA SER A 470 -15.87 -6.38 3.83
C SER A 470 -16.07 -6.90 2.42
N GLN A 471 -15.26 -6.45 1.46
CA GLN A 471 -15.33 -6.94 0.08
C GLN A 471 -15.05 -8.44 0.00
N GLU A 472 -14.04 -8.92 0.72
CA GLU A 472 -13.71 -10.35 0.68
C GLU A 472 -14.68 -11.19 1.49
N HIS A 473 -15.05 -10.76 2.70
CA HIS A 473 -15.73 -11.63 3.67
C HIS A 473 -17.23 -11.45 3.71
N LEU A 474 -17.74 -10.28 3.35
CA LEU A 474 -19.17 -9.95 3.33
C LEU A 474 -19.72 -9.83 1.91
N GLY A 475 -18.83 -9.85 0.89
CA GLY A 475 -19.21 -9.60 -0.50
C GLY A 475 -19.73 -8.18 -0.71
N HIS A 476 -19.35 -7.25 0.16
CA HIS A 476 -19.90 -5.90 0.23
C HIS A 476 -18.84 -4.85 -0.08
N ARG A 477 -19.14 -3.97 -1.04
CA ARG A 477 -18.31 -2.79 -1.31
C ARG A 477 -18.78 -1.67 -0.40
N MET A 478 -17.90 -1.26 0.50
CA MET A 478 -18.16 -0.16 1.41
C MET A 478 -18.14 1.20 0.71
N ILE A 479 -18.84 2.16 1.32
CA ILE A 479 -18.76 3.58 1.03
C ILE A 479 -17.36 4.03 1.41
N SER A 480 -16.59 4.52 0.44
CA SER A 480 -15.23 4.99 0.74
C SER A 480 -15.27 6.36 1.41
N TYR A 481 -14.25 6.68 2.20
CA TYR A 481 -14.08 8.01 2.78
C TYR A 481 -14.13 9.12 1.71
N SER A 482 -13.63 8.85 0.50
CA SER A 482 -13.68 9.79 -0.62
C SER A 482 -15.07 9.96 -1.24
N ASP A 483 -15.97 8.99 -1.09
CA ASP A 483 -17.35 9.11 -1.58
C ASP A 483 -18.12 10.18 -0.79
N VAL A 484 -17.81 10.33 0.51
CA VAL A 484 -18.45 11.34 1.38
C VAL A 484 -17.65 12.64 1.49
N THR A 485 -16.32 12.59 1.47
CA THR A 485 -15.47 13.79 1.61
C THR A 485 -15.01 14.39 0.28
N GLY A 486 -15.13 13.67 -0.83
CA GLY A 486 -14.44 14.00 -2.08
C GLY A 486 -12.95 13.63 -2.03
N SER A 487 -12.16 14.14 -2.99
CA SER A 487 -10.74 13.79 -3.11
C SER A 487 -9.85 14.98 -3.47
N GLY A 488 -8.54 14.80 -3.29
CA GLY A 488 -7.52 15.79 -3.65
C GLY A 488 -7.60 17.07 -2.81
N LYS A 489 -7.21 18.20 -3.42
CA LYS A 489 -7.18 19.52 -2.72
C LYS A 489 -8.57 20.04 -2.33
N THR A 490 -9.63 19.46 -2.89
CA THR A 490 -11.02 19.81 -2.60
C THR A 490 -11.68 18.83 -1.62
N GLN A 491 -10.92 17.88 -1.09
CA GLN A 491 -11.41 16.97 -0.06
C GLN A 491 -11.85 17.78 1.16
N LYS A 492 -13.09 17.55 1.58
CA LYS A 492 -13.72 18.18 2.73
C LYS A 492 -13.23 17.53 4.01
N ASN A 493 -13.28 18.30 5.10
CA ASN A 493 -13.19 17.68 6.42
C ASN A 493 -14.46 16.88 6.72
N PHE A 494 -14.38 15.80 7.51
CA PHE A 494 -15.57 15.02 7.84
C PHE A 494 -16.65 15.84 8.56
N SER A 495 -16.26 16.85 9.35
CA SER A 495 -17.20 17.81 9.96
C SER A 495 -18.03 18.60 8.94
N GLU A 496 -17.62 18.68 7.68
CA GLU A 496 -18.31 19.40 6.61
C GLU A 496 -19.18 18.47 5.73
N VAL A 497 -19.20 17.17 6.03
CA VAL A 497 -20.08 16.18 5.38
C VAL A 497 -21.51 16.37 5.90
N ASP A 498 -22.51 16.20 5.04
CA ASP A 498 -23.90 16.23 5.49
C ASP A 498 -24.22 15.02 6.39
N ILE A 499 -25.06 15.24 7.40
CA ILE A 499 -25.34 14.24 8.43
C ILE A 499 -25.92 12.95 7.85
N GLU A 500 -26.72 13.01 6.78
CA GLU A 500 -27.31 11.82 6.17
C GLU A 500 -26.22 10.94 5.54
N SER A 501 -25.32 11.52 4.76
CA SER A 501 -24.21 10.79 4.13
C SER A 501 -23.20 10.30 5.17
N ALA A 502 -22.90 11.12 6.17
CA ALA A 502 -22.06 10.73 7.30
C ALA A 502 -22.67 9.57 8.09
N SER A 503 -23.98 9.61 8.33
CA SER A 503 -24.70 8.53 9.02
C SER A 503 -24.64 7.22 8.25
N ARG A 504 -24.80 7.24 6.92
CA ARG A 504 -24.68 6.02 6.10
C ARG A 504 -23.28 5.42 6.19
N TYR A 505 -22.26 6.26 6.02
CA TYR A 505 -20.85 5.85 6.10
C TYR A 505 -20.50 5.26 7.47
N ALA A 506 -20.73 6.04 8.55
CA ALA A 506 -20.35 5.64 9.89
C ALA A 506 -21.14 4.41 10.40
N CYS A 507 -22.43 4.31 10.06
CA CYS A 507 -23.23 3.15 10.42
C CYS A 507 -22.73 1.87 9.72
N GLU A 508 -22.33 1.98 8.44
CA GLU A 508 -21.78 0.87 7.68
C GLU A 508 -20.46 0.37 8.28
N ASP A 509 -19.59 1.27 8.75
CA ASP A 509 -18.32 0.92 9.40
C ASP A 509 -18.55 0.10 10.68
N ALA A 510 -19.48 0.53 11.54
CA ALA A 510 -19.80 -0.19 12.78
C ALA A 510 -20.47 -1.55 12.52
N ASP A 511 -21.40 -1.65 11.56
CA ASP A 511 -22.09 -2.90 11.22
C ASP A 511 -21.15 -3.89 10.52
N ALA A 512 -20.33 -3.43 9.56
CA ALA A 512 -19.31 -4.25 8.92
C ALA A 512 -18.33 -4.82 9.96
N THR A 513 -17.88 -3.99 10.90
CA THR A 513 -17.02 -4.40 12.02
C THR A 513 -17.70 -5.48 12.87
N TRP A 514 -18.98 -5.30 13.22
CA TRP A 514 -19.76 -6.30 13.96
C TRP A 514 -19.85 -7.64 13.21
N LEU A 515 -20.22 -7.63 11.93
CA LEU A 515 -20.37 -8.82 11.10
C LEU A 515 -19.02 -9.54 10.86
N LEU A 516 -17.94 -8.78 10.68
CA LEU A 516 -16.59 -9.33 10.56
C LEU A 516 -16.13 -10.00 11.85
N ARG A 517 -16.39 -9.39 13.01
CA ARG A 517 -16.14 -10.02 14.32
C ARG A 517 -16.85 -11.36 14.43
N ARG A 518 -18.13 -11.42 14.06
CA ARG A 518 -18.91 -12.67 14.09
C ARG A 518 -18.32 -13.75 13.18
N LYS A 519 -17.66 -13.36 12.09
CA LYS A 519 -17.02 -14.28 11.16
C LYS A 519 -15.64 -14.73 11.63
N PHE A 520 -14.84 -13.83 12.20
CA PHE A 520 -13.45 -14.11 12.58
C PHE A 520 -13.32 -14.77 13.94
N GLU A 521 -14.15 -14.40 14.92
CA GLU A 521 -14.07 -14.95 16.28
C GLU A 521 -14.09 -16.49 16.29
N PRO A 522 -15.00 -17.21 15.59
CA PRO A 522 -14.99 -18.67 15.60
C PRO A 522 -13.77 -19.30 14.92
N LEU A 523 -13.08 -18.57 14.04
CA LEU A 523 -11.91 -19.07 13.31
C LEU A 523 -10.64 -19.05 14.17
N LEU A 524 -10.57 -18.17 15.18
CA LEU A 524 -9.44 -18.08 16.11
C LEU A 524 -9.23 -19.39 16.89
N PRO A 525 -10.22 -19.97 17.61
CA PRO A 525 -10.06 -21.24 18.30
C PRO A 525 -9.94 -22.41 17.31
N ALA A 526 -10.67 -22.40 16.19
CA ALA A 526 -10.53 -23.43 15.15
C ALA A 526 -9.10 -23.51 14.58
N SER A 527 -8.38 -22.39 14.59
CA SER A 527 -6.98 -22.29 14.16
C SER A 527 -5.98 -22.34 15.33
N GLN A 528 -6.43 -22.55 16.58
CA GLN A 528 -5.59 -22.53 17.79
C GLN A 528 -4.83 -21.21 17.99
N LEU A 529 -5.41 -20.10 17.53
CA LEU A 529 -4.83 -18.76 17.57
C LEU A 529 -5.50 -17.83 18.59
N GLU A 530 -6.57 -18.30 19.25
CA GLU A 530 -7.31 -17.56 20.28
C GLU A 530 -6.40 -17.06 21.40
N ASN A 531 -5.50 -17.93 21.91
CA ASN A 531 -4.58 -17.55 22.99
C ASN A 531 -3.65 -16.41 22.56
N LEU A 532 -3.03 -16.51 21.39
CA LEU A 532 -2.16 -15.46 20.84
C LEU A 532 -2.93 -14.14 20.68
N PHE A 533 -4.16 -14.20 20.18
CA PHE A 533 -5.00 -13.02 19.98
C PHE A 533 -5.34 -12.32 21.32
N HIS A 534 -5.84 -13.07 22.32
CA HIS A 534 -6.30 -12.47 23.57
C HIS A 534 -5.21 -12.21 24.61
N THR A 535 -4.08 -12.90 24.57
CA THR A 535 -2.98 -12.72 25.55
C THR A 535 -1.83 -11.87 25.04
N VAL A 536 -1.71 -11.68 23.71
CA VAL A 536 -0.63 -10.89 23.12
C VAL A 536 -1.17 -9.73 22.30
N GLU A 537 -1.93 -9.96 21.24
CA GLU A 537 -2.27 -8.86 20.31
C GLU A 537 -3.26 -7.85 20.90
N MET A 538 -4.34 -8.31 21.56
CA MET A 538 -5.35 -7.42 22.13
C MET A 538 -4.85 -6.60 23.34
N PRO A 539 -4.14 -7.17 24.34
CA PRO A 539 -3.64 -6.38 25.47
C PRO A 539 -2.66 -5.29 25.02
N LEU A 540 -1.87 -5.58 23.99
CA LEU A 540 -0.87 -4.67 23.43
C LEU A 540 -1.49 -3.38 22.85
N VAL A 541 -2.74 -3.42 22.37
CA VAL A 541 -3.44 -2.25 21.81
C VAL A 541 -3.42 -1.08 22.79
N SER A 542 -3.76 -1.33 24.06
CA SER A 542 -3.82 -0.28 25.09
C SER A 542 -2.44 0.30 25.41
N ILE A 543 -1.41 -0.54 25.38
CA ILE A 543 -0.02 -0.16 25.66
C ILE A 543 0.51 0.71 24.52
N LEU A 544 0.25 0.32 23.27
CA LEU A 544 0.64 1.11 22.10
C LEU A 544 -0.10 2.45 22.07
N ALA A 545 -1.42 2.46 22.32
CA ALA A 545 -2.19 3.72 22.40
C ALA A 545 -1.61 4.67 23.45
N ALA A 546 -1.28 4.17 24.65
CA ALA A 546 -0.69 4.97 25.72
C ALA A 546 0.72 5.47 25.38
N MET A 547 1.58 4.62 24.83
CA MET A 547 2.93 4.96 24.39
C MET A 547 2.91 6.04 23.30
N GLU A 548 2.05 5.88 22.29
CA GLU A 548 1.89 6.83 21.19
C GLU A 548 1.30 8.17 21.64
N ASN A 549 0.32 8.16 22.55
CA ASN A 549 -0.24 9.39 23.13
C ASN A 549 0.77 10.14 24.00
N HIS A 550 1.66 9.42 24.69
CA HIS A 550 2.71 10.05 25.49
C HIS A 550 3.83 10.63 24.62
N GLY A 551 4.30 9.87 23.61
CA GLY A 551 5.38 10.29 22.72
C GLY A 551 6.74 10.40 23.42
N VAL A 552 7.75 10.82 22.66
CA VAL A 552 9.14 10.99 23.13
C VAL A 552 9.58 12.45 23.04
N LEU A 553 10.31 12.93 24.04
CA LEU A 553 10.83 14.30 24.07
C LEU A 553 12.06 14.43 23.18
N LEU A 554 12.13 15.54 22.44
CA LEU A 554 13.24 15.86 21.55
C LEU A 554 13.92 17.18 21.90
N ASP A 555 15.25 17.18 21.88
CA ASP A 555 16.04 18.40 21.84
C ASP A 555 16.08 18.96 20.40
N SER A 556 15.13 19.85 20.13
CA SER A 556 15.02 20.51 18.82
C SER A 556 16.18 21.46 18.53
N GLN A 557 16.84 22.01 19.57
CA GLN A 557 17.97 22.92 19.39
C GLN A 557 19.22 22.14 18.97
N LEU A 558 19.45 20.97 19.60
CA LEU A 558 20.52 20.06 19.18
C LEU A 558 20.33 19.62 17.72
N LEU A 559 19.11 19.22 17.33
CA LEU A 559 18.82 18.81 15.94
C LEU A 559 19.05 19.94 14.93
N ALA A 560 18.71 21.19 15.28
CA ALA A 560 18.99 22.34 14.44
C ALA A 560 20.50 22.58 14.26
N GLY A 561 21.29 22.42 15.34
CA GLY A 561 22.75 22.46 15.28
C GLY A 561 23.32 21.37 14.38
N LEU A 562 22.88 20.12 14.54
CA LEU A 562 23.29 18.99 13.70
C LEU A 562 22.94 19.21 12.22
N SER A 563 21.78 19.81 11.92
CA SER A 563 21.42 20.14 10.54
C SER A 563 22.40 21.13 9.90
N ALA A 564 22.82 22.16 10.65
CA ALA A 564 23.81 23.12 10.18
C ALA A 564 25.19 22.47 9.96
N ASP A 565 25.63 21.63 10.90
CA ASP A 565 26.89 20.89 10.80
C ASP A 565 26.91 19.94 9.60
N PHE A 566 25.83 19.20 9.39
CA PHE A 566 25.67 18.33 8.22
C PHE A 566 25.65 19.12 6.91
N ALA A 567 25.01 20.29 6.86
CA ALA A 567 25.05 21.15 5.69
C ALA A 567 26.48 21.62 5.35
N GLY A 568 27.26 21.98 6.37
CA GLY A 568 28.67 22.33 6.23
C GLY A 568 29.52 21.17 5.71
N ARG A 569 29.36 19.97 6.29
CA ARG A 569 30.05 18.74 5.82
C ARG A 569 29.68 18.39 4.38
N MET A 570 28.39 18.43 4.04
CA MET A 570 27.90 18.19 2.69
C MET A 570 28.54 19.14 1.68
N SER A 571 28.62 20.43 2.01
CA SER A 571 29.24 21.45 1.14
C SER A 571 30.73 21.16 0.92
N SER A 572 31.46 20.78 1.98
CA SER A 572 32.89 20.40 1.88
C SER A 572 33.10 19.15 1.02
N ILE A 573 32.25 18.14 1.18
CA ILE A 573 32.32 16.92 0.35
C ILE A 573 31.97 17.24 -1.11
N GLU A 574 30.95 18.08 -1.36
CA GLU A 574 30.58 18.55 -2.70
C GLU A 574 31.77 19.19 -3.42
N GLU A 575 32.47 20.11 -2.75
CA GLU A 575 33.65 20.76 -3.33
C GLU A 575 34.76 19.77 -3.67
N GLN A 576 35.00 18.78 -2.80
CA GLN A 576 35.98 17.72 -3.06
C GLN A 576 35.58 16.87 -4.27
N VAL A 577 34.31 16.45 -4.35
CA VAL A 577 33.79 15.68 -5.47
C VAL A 577 33.86 16.48 -6.78
N PHE A 578 33.51 17.76 -6.77
CA PHE A 578 33.60 18.62 -7.96
C PHE A 578 35.03 18.81 -8.44
N ARG A 579 36.00 18.91 -7.52
CA ARG A 579 37.43 18.95 -7.88
C ARG A 579 37.88 17.66 -8.55
N LEU A 580 37.49 16.49 -8.01
CA LEU A 580 37.85 15.19 -8.59
C LEU A 580 37.14 14.92 -9.93
N ALA A 581 35.89 15.35 -10.08
CA ALA A 581 35.11 15.18 -11.31
C ALA A 581 35.45 16.19 -12.42
N GLY A 582 36.16 17.27 -12.09
CA GLY A 582 36.50 18.37 -13.00
C GLY A 582 35.31 19.24 -13.44
N GLN A 583 34.13 19.04 -12.86
CA GLN A 583 32.93 19.82 -13.15
C GLN A 583 31.91 19.73 -12.01
N ARG A 584 30.96 20.67 -12.01
CA ARG A 584 29.83 20.66 -11.08
C ARG A 584 28.66 19.85 -11.65
N PHE A 585 27.99 19.11 -10.79
CA PHE A 585 26.79 18.34 -11.12
C PHE A 585 25.99 18.08 -9.84
N ASN A 586 24.75 17.60 -9.97
CA ASN A 586 23.90 17.30 -8.83
C ASN A 586 24.20 15.90 -8.27
N LEU A 587 24.78 15.83 -7.07
CA LEU A 587 25.08 14.57 -6.36
C LEU A 587 23.83 13.79 -5.93
N ASN A 588 22.67 14.43 -5.90
CA ASN A 588 21.39 13.77 -5.65
C ASN A 588 20.75 13.21 -6.92
N SER A 589 21.34 13.40 -8.11
CA SER A 589 20.84 12.87 -9.37
C SER A 589 21.59 11.60 -9.80
N PRO A 590 20.98 10.39 -9.69
CA PRO A 590 21.61 9.13 -10.13
C PRO A 590 22.05 9.17 -11.59
N LYS A 591 21.28 9.86 -12.45
CA LYS A 591 21.58 10.00 -13.87
C LYS A 591 22.88 10.77 -14.10
N GLN A 592 22.96 12.00 -13.55
CA GLN A 592 24.16 12.83 -13.73
C GLN A 592 25.38 12.16 -13.11
N MET A 593 25.23 11.57 -11.92
CA MET A 593 26.31 10.83 -11.27
C MET A 593 26.79 9.64 -12.11
N GLY A 594 25.87 8.87 -12.69
CA GLY A 594 26.22 7.75 -13.57
C GLY A 594 26.98 8.20 -14.82
N GLU A 595 26.55 9.29 -15.47
CA GLU A 595 27.24 9.87 -16.62
C GLU A 595 28.67 10.33 -16.27
N ILE A 596 28.85 10.98 -15.12
CA ILE A 596 30.18 11.42 -14.66
C ILE A 596 31.09 10.23 -14.37
N LEU A 597 30.64 9.30 -13.52
CA LEU A 597 31.47 8.18 -13.04
C LEU A 597 31.83 7.20 -14.17
N PHE A 598 30.86 6.81 -15.00
CA PHE A 598 31.06 5.71 -15.94
C PHE A 598 31.39 6.16 -17.36
N GLU A 599 30.90 7.31 -17.81
CA GLU A 599 31.14 7.78 -19.18
C GLU A 599 32.33 8.73 -19.25
N LYS A 600 32.38 9.74 -18.37
CA LYS A 600 33.47 10.72 -18.39
C LYS A 600 34.74 10.24 -17.68
N MET A 601 34.60 9.63 -16.51
CA MET A 601 35.74 9.11 -15.73
C MET A 601 36.11 7.67 -16.09
N GLY A 602 35.22 6.94 -16.77
CA GLY A 602 35.52 5.62 -17.32
C GLY A 602 35.73 4.51 -16.28
N LEU A 603 35.09 4.58 -15.11
CA LEU A 603 35.21 3.55 -14.06
C LEU A 603 34.69 2.18 -14.56
N GLN A 604 35.52 1.13 -14.48
CA GLN A 604 35.33 -0.12 -15.25
C GLN A 604 34.28 -1.15 -14.74
N THR A 605 33.36 -0.79 -13.84
CA THR A 605 32.45 -1.78 -13.21
C THR A 605 30.97 -1.36 -13.11
N GLY A 606 30.53 -0.37 -13.89
CA GLY A 606 29.12 0.02 -13.93
C GLY A 606 28.18 -1.08 -14.44
N LYS A 607 27.08 -1.35 -13.72
CA LYS A 607 25.94 -2.13 -14.26
C LYS A 607 24.89 -1.16 -14.80
N LYS A 608 24.41 -1.36 -16.03
CA LYS A 608 23.23 -0.63 -16.54
C LYS A 608 21.95 -1.21 -15.96
N THR A 609 20.99 -0.35 -15.61
CA THR A 609 19.71 -0.80 -15.03
C THR A 609 18.93 -1.61 -16.08
N LYS A 610 18.37 -2.78 -15.71
CA LYS A 610 17.58 -3.61 -16.65
C LYS A 610 16.46 -2.78 -17.29
N GLY A 611 16.46 -2.70 -18.63
CA GLY A 611 15.43 -1.99 -19.40
C GLY A 611 15.61 -0.46 -19.53
N LYS A 612 16.70 0.13 -19.01
CA LYS A 612 17.01 1.57 -19.17
C LYS A 612 18.45 1.77 -19.67
N THR A 613 18.71 2.90 -20.34
CA THR A 613 20.04 3.30 -20.82
C THR A 613 20.96 3.86 -19.73
N SER A 614 20.44 4.14 -18.53
CA SER A 614 21.16 4.73 -17.40
C SER A 614 22.01 3.72 -16.62
N TRP A 615 23.16 4.18 -16.13
CA TRP A 615 24.00 3.42 -15.20
C TRP A 615 23.38 3.35 -13.80
N SER A 616 23.51 2.20 -13.13
CA SER A 616 23.13 2.06 -11.71
C SER A 616 24.18 2.73 -10.83
N THR A 617 23.70 3.60 -9.95
CA THR A 617 24.48 4.18 -8.85
C THR A 617 23.92 3.72 -7.51
N ASP A 618 23.40 2.50 -7.44
CA ASP A 618 22.84 1.98 -6.19
C ASP A 618 23.95 1.68 -5.17
N ASN A 619 23.58 1.57 -3.90
CA ASN A 619 24.55 1.50 -2.80
C ASN A 619 25.53 0.32 -2.98
N GLU A 620 25.07 -0.84 -3.46
CA GLU A 620 25.91 -2.02 -3.71
C GLU A 620 27.00 -1.74 -4.77
N VAL A 621 26.65 -1.07 -5.87
CA VAL A 621 27.59 -0.75 -6.96
C VAL A 621 28.62 0.27 -6.48
N LEU A 622 28.17 1.32 -5.81
CA LEU A 622 29.07 2.35 -5.28
C LEU A 622 29.98 1.81 -4.17
N THR A 623 29.49 0.94 -3.30
CA THR A 623 30.30 0.34 -2.22
C THR A 623 31.45 -0.49 -2.79
N ALA A 624 31.21 -1.30 -3.83
CA ALA A 624 32.28 -2.06 -4.48
C ALA A 624 33.33 -1.16 -5.14
N LEU A 625 32.91 -0.01 -5.67
CA LEU A 625 33.80 0.98 -6.30
C LEU A 625 34.56 1.85 -5.31
N ALA A 626 34.04 2.02 -4.08
CA ALA A 626 34.62 2.90 -3.07
C ALA A 626 35.98 2.42 -2.54
N GLU A 627 36.30 1.13 -2.69
CA GLU A 627 37.60 0.56 -2.32
C GLU A 627 38.74 1.08 -3.21
N GLU A 628 38.44 1.35 -4.48
CA GLU A 628 39.44 1.75 -5.49
C GLU A 628 39.37 3.23 -5.86
N HIS A 629 38.23 3.89 -5.61
CA HIS A 629 37.97 5.24 -6.10
C HIS A 629 37.51 6.20 -5.00
N GLU A 630 38.37 7.16 -4.67
CA GLU A 630 38.11 8.18 -3.64
C GLU A 630 36.84 8.99 -3.91
N ILE A 631 36.58 9.36 -5.17
CA ILE A 631 35.36 10.10 -5.54
C ILE A 631 34.09 9.33 -5.16
N VAL A 632 34.12 8.00 -5.27
CA VAL A 632 32.96 7.16 -4.95
C VAL A 632 32.77 7.04 -3.44
N ARG A 633 33.86 6.93 -2.68
CA ARG A 633 33.82 7.00 -1.21
C ARG A 633 33.19 8.32 -0.74
N LEU A 634 33.64 9.45 -1.28
CA LEU A 634 33.08 10.77 -0.96
C LEU A 634 31.59 10.88 -1.33
N ILE A 635 31.17 10.30 -2.46
CA ILE A 635 29.76 10.25 -2.84
C ILE A 635 28.92 9.44 -1.85
N LEU A 636 29.43 8.30 -1.37
CA LEU A 636 28.75 7.50 -0.35
C LEU A 636 28.63 8.28 0.96
N ASP A 637 29.70 8.95 1.39
CA ASP A 637 29.70 9.81 2.58
C ASP A 637 28.69 10.94 2.43
N TYR A 638 28.66 11.62 1.28
CA TYR A 638 27.67 12.66 0.98
C TYR A 638 26.24 12.13 1.10
N ARG A 639 25.93 10.97 0.50
CA ARG A 639 24.58 10.38 0.57
C ARG A 639 24.21 9.96 1.99
N GLY A 640 25.17 9.45 2.76
CA GLY A 640 24.98 9.12 4.17
C GLY A 640 24.58 10.36 4.98
N VAL A 641 25.37 11.43 4.90
CA VAL A 641 25.11 12.69 5.61
C VAL A 641 23.83 13.35 5.12
N ALA A 642 23.59 13.38 3.80
CA ALA A 642 22.38 13.94 3.19
C ALA A 642 21.12 13.25 3.73
N LYS A 643 21.13 11.91 3.81
CA LYS A 643 20.03 11.13 4.37
C LYS A 643 19.82 11.46 5.85
N LEU A 644 20.89 11.51 6.64
CA LEU A 644 20.81 11.83 8.08
C LEU A 644 20.19 13.22 8.31
N LYS A 645 20.63 14.21 7.54
CA LYS A 645 20.09 15.57 7.58
C LYS A 645 18.62 15.61 7.18
N SER A 646 18.28 15.12 5.98
CA SER A 646 16.93 15.26 5.43
C SER A 646 15.89 14.41 6.18
N THR A 647 16.26 13.20 6.60
CA THR A 647 15.33 12.24 7.21
C THR A 647 15.17 12.46 8.71
N TYR A 648 16.20 12.96 9.40
CA TYR A 648 16.16 13.11 10.86
C TYR A 648 16.30 14.56 11.31
N SER A 649 17.44 15.20 11.05
CA SER A 649 17.73 16.54 11.61
C SER A 649 16.75 17.62 11.16
N ASP A 650 16.32 17.61 9.90
CA ASP A 650 15.36 18.57 9.37
C ASP A 650 13.91 18.17 9.62
N ALA A 651 13.61 16.86 9.58
CA ALA A 651 12.25 16.35 9.59
C ALA A 651 11.69 16.19 11.00
N LEU A 652 12.45 15.61 11.94
CA LEU A 652 11.95 15.31 13.29
C LEU A 652 11.45 16.55 14.04
N PRO A 653 12.15 17.71 14.04
CA PRO A 653 11.65 18.91 14.72
C PRO A 653 10.30 19.40 14.17
N ARG A 654 10.03 19.19 12.87
CA ARG A 654 8.76 19.58 12.23
C ARG A 654 7.60 18.66 12.57
N LEU A 655 7.90 17.46 13.04
CA LEU A 655 6.91 16.45 13.45
C LEU A 655 6.60 16.50 14.95
N VAL A 656 7.30 17.36 15.71
CA VAL A 656 6.98 17.59 17.13
C VAL A 656 5.59 18.19 17.23
N ASN A 657 4.73 17.56 18.02
CA ASN A 657 3.37 18.04 18.21
C ASN A 657 3.39 19.32 19.06
N PRO A 658 2.81 20.44 18.57
CA PRO A 658 2.86 21.72 19.29
C PRO A 658 2.15 21.72 20.65
N ARG A 659 1.18 20.82 20.87
CA ARG A 659 0.41 20.76 22.13
C ARG A 659 1.19 20.06 23.23
N THR A 660 1.92 19.01 22.90
CA THR A 660 2.65 18.18 23.88
C THR A 660 4.13 18.55 23.97
N GLY A 661 4.68 19.19 22.92
CA GLY A 661 6.13 19.40 22.77
C GLY A 661 6.90 18.10 22.51
N ARG A 662 6.23 17.01 22.15
CA ARG A 662 6.82 15.67 21.98
C ARG A 662 6.62 15.15 20.55
N LEU A 663 7.50 14.24 20.16
CA LEU A 663 7.37 13.48 18.92
C LEU A 663 6.49 12.25 19.17
N HIS A 664 5.51 12.01 18.30
CA HIS A 664 4.61 10.87 18.44
C HIS A 664 4.66 9.98 17.20
N THR A 665 5.38 8.86 17.28
CA THR A 665 5.35 7.82 16.23
C THR A 665 4.03 7.06 16.30
N SER A 666 3.65 6.41 15.19
CA SER A 666 2.57 5.41 15.14
C SER A 666 3.18 4.01 15.05
N TYR A 667 2.77 3.09 15.92
CA TYR A 667 3.16 1.68 15.91
C TYR A 667 2.08 0.81 15.29
N ASN A 668 2.46 -0.01 14.31
CA ASN A 668 1.53 -0.85 13.56
C ASN A 668 1.79 -2.34 13.84
N GLN A 669 0.76 -3.04 14.34
CA GLN A 669 0.79 -4.47 14.64
C GLN A 669 0.64 -5.36 13.41
N THR A 670 0.02 -4.86 12.34
CA THR A 670 -0.50 -5.68 11.21
C THR A 670 0.25 -5.53 9.89
N VAL A 671 1.44 -4.91 9.92
CA VAL A 671 2.23 -4.59 8.71
C VAL A 671 3.26 -5.66 8.39
N THR A 672 3.98 -6.16 9.39
CA THR A 672 5.06 -7.13 9.14
C THR A 672 4.48 -8.55 9.13
N ASN A 673 4.98 -9.43 8.26
CA ASN A 673 4.52 -10.83 8.28
C ASN A 673 4.99 -11.55 9.55
N THR A 674 6.15 -11.19 10.10
CA THR A 674 6.79 -11.90 11.22
C THR A 674 6.14 -11.63 12.58
N GLY A 675 5.23 -10.67 12.70
CA GLY A 675 4.66 -10.28 14.00
C GLY A 675 5.41 -9.13 14.68
N ARG A 676 6.55 -8.68 14.14
CA ARG A 676 7.26 -7.49 14.65
C ARG A 676 6.38 -6.25 14.51
N LEU A 677 6.45 -5.35 15.50
CA LEU A 677 5.90 -4.01 15.33
C LEU A 677 6.66 -3.30 14.22
N SER A 678 5.97 -2.41 13.50
CA SER A 678 6.60 -1.42 12.63
C SER A 678 6.25 -0.02 13.14
N SER A 679 7.03 0.99 12.75
CA SER A 679 6.78 2.39 13.14
C SER A 679 6.68 3.28 11.90
N SER A 680 5.77 4.24 11.94
CA SER A 680 5.59 5.27 10.91
C SER A 680 5.36 6.64 11.56
N ASP A 681 5.60 7.70 10.78
CA ASP A 681 5.28 9.09 11.14
C ASP A 681 5.85 9.58 12.49
N PRO A 682 7.17 9.46 12.73
CA PRO A 682 8.22 8.97 11.84
C PRO A 682 8.61 7.51 12.11
N ASN A 683 9.30 6.88 11.14
CA ASN A 683 9.83 5.52 11.34
C ASN A 683 11.11 5.53 12.20
N LEU A 684 10.95 5.26 13.49
CA LEU A 684 12.03 5.21 14.48
C LEU A 684 12.95 3.99 14.32
N GLN A 685 12.47 2.91 13.68
CA GLN A 685 13.29 1.70 13.45
C GLN A 685 14.41 1.91 12.43
N ASN A 686 14.33 2.95 11.62
CA ASN A 686 15.35 3.25 10.62
C ASN A 686 16.50 4.10 11.16
N ILE A 687 16.40 4.64 12.39
CA ILE A 687 17.44 5.48 12.98
C ILE A 687 18.74 4.67 13.09
N PRO A 688 19.84 5.07 12.41
CA PRO A 688 21.05 4.27 12.38
C PRO A 688 21.63 4.03 13.78
N ILE A 689 21.86 2.76 14.10
CA ILE A 689 22.34 2.32 15.42
C ILE A 689 23.83 2.57 15.61
N ARG A 690 24.64 2.32 14.57
CA ARG A 690 26.08 2.10 14.70
C ARG A 690 26.97 3.22 14.18
N SER A 691 26.44 4.14 13.37
CA SER A 691 27.23 5.28 12.87
C SER A 691 27.35 6.34 13.96
N ASP A 692 28.49 7.04 14.01
CA ASP A 692 28.69 8.14 14.94
C ASP A 692 27.62 9.21 14.77
N GLU A 693 27.24 9.51 13.52
CA GLU A 693 26.13 10.42 13.24
C GLU A 693 24.76 9.87 13.67
N GLY A 694 24.59 8.55 13.67
CA GLY A 694 23.36 7.90 14.14
C GLY A 694 23.22 8.06 15.65
N ARG A 695 24.32 7.87 16.38
CA ARG A 695 24.43 8.18 17.81
C ARG A 695 24.13 9.65 18.10
N MET A 696 24.64 10.58 17.29
CA MET A 696 24.31 12.01 17.44
C MET A 696 22.80 12.30 17.29
N ILE A 697 22.11 11.64 16.34
CA ILE A 697 20.65 11.78 16.21
C ILE A 697 19.94 11.22 17.45
N ARG A 698 20.36 10.06 17.96
CA ARG A 698 19.78 9.46 19.18
C ARG A 698 20.00 10.33 20.42
N HIS A 699 21.09 11.08 20.48
CA HIS A 699 21.36 12.02 21.57
C HIS A 699 20.31 13.13 21.69
N ALA A 700 19.57 13.41 20.61
CA ALA A 700 18.46 14.37 20.65
C ALA A 700 17.18 13.80 21.30
N PHE A 701 17.09 12.51 21.56
CA PHE A 701 15.96 11.89 22.26
C PHE A 701 16.27 11.91 23.75
N ILE A 702 15.66 12.84 24.48
CA ILE A 702 16.04 13.18 25.86
C ILE A 702 14.94 12.81 26.85
N ALA A 703 15.30 12.66 28.12
CA ALA A 703 14.32 12.63 29.21
C ALA A 703 13.94 14.06 29.66
N PRO A 704 12.72 14.28 30.18
CA PRO A 704 12.40 15.54 30.85
C PRO A 704 13.18 15.70 32.16
N PRO A 705 13.19 16.90 32.77
CA PRO A 705 13.85 17.12 34.06
C PRO A 705 13.42 16.10 35.14
N SER A 706 14.37 15.67 35.97
CA SER A 706 14.20 14.67 37.03
C SER A 706 13.80 13.27 36.54
N HIS A 707 13.98 13.00 35.26
CA HIS A 707 13.82 11.68 34.66
C HIS A 707 15.09 11.29 33.91
N VAL A 708 15.24 10.00 33.70
CA VAL A 708 16.27 9.39 32.86
C VAL A 708 15.62 8.53 31.78
N ILE A 709 16.36 8.31 30.70
CA ILE A 709 16.02 7.27 29.73
C ILE A 709 16.64 5.96 30.22
N LEU A 710 15.83 4.92 30.38
CA LEU A 710 16.28 3.55 30.61
C LEU A 710 16.06 2.76 29.31
N SER A 711 17.11 2.11 28.82
CA SER A 711 17.04 1.19 27.68
C SER A 711 17.29 -0.23 28.15
N ALA A 712 16.52 -1.16 27.58
CA ALA A 712 16.63 -2.59 27.83
C ALA A 712 16.59 -3.34 26.49
N ASP A 713 17.72 -3.94 26.10
CA ASP A 713 17.87 -4.68 24.84
C ASP A 713 18.05 -6.18 25.09
N TYR A 714 17.34 -7.03 24.34
CA TYR A 714 17.53 -8.46 24.46
C TYR A 714 18.84 -8.94 23.82
N SER A 715 19.76 -9.46 24.64
CA SER A 715 21.04 -9.96 24.18
C SER A 715 20.87 -11.27 23.40
N GLN A 716 21.05 -11.20 22.08
CA GLN A 716 21.12 -12.36 21.18
C GLN A 716 19.83 -13.21 21.16
N ILE A 717 18.66 -12.55 21.26
CA ILE A 717 17.36 -13.23 21.37
C ILE A 717 17.10 -14.29 20.28
N GLU A 718 17.44 -14.01 19.02
CA GLU A 718 17.22 -14.95 17.92
C GLU A 718 17.98 -16.27 18.12
N LEU A 719 19.22 -16.22 18.62
CA LEU A 719 19.99 -17.43 18.88
C LEU A 719 19.49 -18.16 20.13
N ARG A 720 19.03 -17.44 21.16
CA ARG A 720 18.41 -18.05 22.36
C ARG A 720 17.10 -18.75 22.00
N VAL A 721 16.29 -18.15 21.13
CA VAL A 721 15.09 -18.76 20.55
C VAL A 721 15.44 -20.01 19.77
N LEU A 722 16.45 -19.95 18.89
CA LEU A 722 16.92 -21.13 18.16
C LEU A 722 17.37 -22.24 19.10
N ALA A 723 18.12 -21.92 20.15
CA ALA A 723 18.55 -22.88 21.16
C ALA A 723 17.35 -23.54 21.86
N HIS A 724 16.34 -22.75 22.24
CA HIS A 724 15.11 -23.26 22.85
C HIS A 724 14.33 -24.20 21.92
N LEU A 725 14.04 -23.75 20.69
CA LEU A 725 13.22 -24.49 19.73
C LEU A 725 13.90 -25.77 19.23
N SER A 726 15.22 -25.72 19.02
CA SER A 726 16.00 -26.88 18.58
C SER A 726 16.41 -27.83 19.70
N GLY A 727 16.58 -27.32 20.92
CA GLY A 727 17.22 -28.07 22.00
C GLY A 727 18.69 -28.42 21.72
N ASP A 728 19.36 -27.69 20.83
CA ASP A 728 20.76 -27.94 20.50
C ASP A 728 21.64 -27.86 21.75
N LYS A 729 22.36 -28.95 22.05
CA LYS A 729 23.10 -29.06 23.31
C LYS A 729 24.21 -28.03 23.43
N VAL A 730 24.84 -27.65 22.30
CA VAL A 730 25.97 -26.71 22.31
C VAL A 730 25.46 -25.31 22.57
N PHE A 731 24.39 -24.88 21.88
CA PHE A 731 23.78 -23.58 22.16
C PHE A 731 23.17 -23.52 23.57
N CYS A 732 22.45 -24.56 24.00
CA CYS A 732 21.88 -24.61 25.34
C CYS A 732 22.95 -24.51 26.43
N HIS A 733 24.06 -25.23 26.29
CA HIS A 733 25.17 -25.16 27.24
C HIS A 733 25.84 -23.78 27.24
N ALA A 734 26.13 -23.23 26.06
CA ALA A 734 26.76 -21.91 25.94
C ALA A 734 25.92 -20.83 26.65
N PHE A 735 24.61 -20.78 26.38
CA PHE A 735 23.73 -19.80 27.01
C PHE A 735 23.49 -20.05 28.50
N ALA A 736 23.51 -21.29 28.96
CA ALA A 736 23.42 -21.61 30.39
C ALA A 736 24.66 -21.14 31.18
N ASN A 737 25.81 -21.01 30.52
CA ASN A 737 27.05 -20.50 31.10
C ASN A 737 27.33 -19.02 30.76
N ASP A 738 26.37 -18.31 30.17
CA ASP A 738 26.51 -16.92 29.70
C ASP A 738 27.69 -16.70 28.73
N GLU A 739 28.00 -17.70 27.91
CA GLU A 739 29.02 -17.61 26.86
C GLU A 739 28.54 -16.79 25.66
N ASP A 740 29.41 -15.96 25.10
CA ASP A 740 29.16 -15.27 23.83
C ASP A 740 29.48 -16.17 22.63
N ILE A 741 28.41 -16.66 21.98
CA ILE A 741 28.51 -17.56 20.83
C ILE A 741 29.25 -16.89 19.67
N HIS A 742 29.07 -15.59 19.43
CA HIS A 742 29.74 -14.90 18.34
C HIS A 742 31.25 -14.78 18.60
N THR A 743 31.63 -14.49 19.84
CA THR A 743 33.05 -14.46 20.25
C THR A 743 33.68 -15.84 20.12
N ARG A 744 32.98 -16.89 20.56
CA ARG A 744 33.42 -18.27 20.41
C ARG A 744 33.59 -18.67 18.94
N THR A 745 32.61 -18.36 18.09
CA THR A 745 32.72 -18.58 16.65
C THR A 745 33.89 -17.80 16.06
N ALA A 746 34.11 -16.55 16.46
CA ALA A 746 35.24 -15.77 15.97
C ALA A 746 36.58 -16.42 16.35
N ALA A 747 36.74 -16.84 17.61
CA ALA A 747 37.94 -17.53 18.09
C ALA A 747 38.24 -18.76 17.22
N GLU A 748 37.22 -19.56 16.88
CA GLU A 748 37.36 -20.73 16.02
C GLU A 748 37.64 -20.38 14.55
N VAL A 749 36.92 -19.41 13.97
CA VAL A 749 37.08 -18.97 12.57
C VAL A 749 38.48 -18.40 12.32
N PHE A 750 38.97 -17.58 13.26
CA PHE A 750 40.25 -16.88 13.13
C PHE A 750 41.41 -17.65 13.76
N GLY A 751 41.16 -18.79 14.42
CA GLY A 751 42.19 -19.60 15.09
C GLY A 751 42.85 -18.88 16.26
N LEU A 752 42.08 -18.09 17.01
CA LEU A 752 42.53 -17.24 18.11
C LEU A 752 41.98 -17.75 19.45
N PHE A 753 42.61 -17.34 20.55
CA PHE A 753 41.99 -17.49 21.87
C PHE A 753 40.81 -16.51 22.02
N PRO A 754 39.73 -16.84 22.74
CA PRO A 754 38.56 -15.97 22.91
C PRO A 754 38.91 -14.55 23.39
N GLU A 755 39.92 -14.40 24.23
CA GLU A 755 40.40 -13.13 24.79
C GLU A 755 41.08 -12.24 23.73
N MET A 756 41.50 -12.82 22.61
CA MET A 756 42.12 -12.12 21.49
C MET A 756 41.11 -11.70 20.42
N VAL A 757 39.84 -12.05 20.57
CA VAL A 757 38.79 -11.70 19.62
C VAL A 757 38.47 -10.22 19.74
N THR A 758 38.72 -9.48 18.66
CA THR A 758 38.36 -8.06 18.56
C THR A 758 36.85 -7.89 18.33
N PRO A 759 36.26 -6.72 18.66
CA PRO A 759 34.86 -6.42 18.34
C PRO A 759 34.54 -6.56 16.84
N GLU A 760 35.51 -6.24 15.97
CA GLU A 760 35.37 -6.41 14.51
C GLU A 760 35.30 -7.88 14.12
N MET A 761 36.19 -8.72 14.66
CA MET A 761 36.17 -10.17 14.43
C MET A 761 34.87 -10.80 14.93
N ARG A 762 34.40 -10.40 16.11
CA ARG A 762 33.09 -10.81 16.65
C ARG A 762 31.94 -10.42 15.72
N ARG A 763 31.97 -9.23 15.14
CA ARG A 763 30.96 -8.74 14.18
C ARG A 763 30.95 -9.57 12.89
N GLN A 764 32.11 -9.90 12.36
CA GLN A 764 32.24 -10.77 11.20
C GLN A 764 31.70 -12.17 11.52
N ALA A 765 32.08 -12.73 12.67
CA ALA A 765 31.56 -14.01 13.16
C ALA A 765 30.05 -14.02 13.38
N LYS A 766 29.44 -12.92 13.83
CA LYS A 766 27.98 -12.77 13.87
C LYS A 766 27.35 -12.95 12.50
N THR A 767 27.89 -12.27 11.49
CA THR A 767 27.40 -12.37 10.11
C THR A 767 27.57 -13.79 9.56
N ILE A 768 28.69 -14.43 9.87
CA ILE A 768 28.99 -15.82 9.47
C ILE A 768 28.03 -16.80 10.15
N ASN A 769 27.82 -16.69 11.47
CA ASN A 769 26.91 -17.56 12.22
C ASN A 769 25.50 -17.53 11.62
N PHE A 770 24.93 -16.33 11.48
CA PHE A 770 23.62 -16.19 10.87
C PHE A 770 23.61 -16.64 9.41
N GLY A 771 24.67 -16.36 8.66
CA GLY A 771 24.83 -16.88 7.30
C GLY A 771 24.73 -18.40 7.25
N ILE A 772 25.52 -19.11 8.05
CA ILE A 772 25.57 -20.58 8.05
C ILE A 772 24.25 -21.19 8.54
N ILE A 773 23.68 -20.66 9.63
CA ILE A 773 22.39 -21.09 10.17
C ILE A 773 21.30 -20.95 9.09
N TYR A 774 21.26 -19.82 8.38
CA TYR A 774 20.23 -19.53 7.38
C TYR A 774 20.58 -19.99 5.96
N GLY A 775 21.55 -20.89 5.81
CA GLY A 775 21.81 -21.62 4.56
C GLY A 775 22.73 -20.93 3.56
N GLN A 776 23.62 -20.03 4.00
CA GLN A 776 24.71 -19.49 3.19
C GLN A 776 25.62 -20.65 2.72
N GLY A 777 25.83 -20.75 1.41
CA GLY A 777 26.69 -21.77 0.81
C GLY A 777 28.18 -21.39 0.87
N ALA A 778 29.05 -22.40 0.75
CA ALA A 778 30.51 -22.26 0.81
C ALA A 778 31.09 -21.20 -0.14
N PHE A 779 30.50 -21.01 -1.32
CA PHE A 779 30.93 -19.97 -2.26
C PHE A 779 30.77 -18.55 -1.69
N SER A 780 29.60 -18.27 -1.09
CA SER A 780 29.32 -16.94 -0.54
C SER A 780 30.16 -16.68 0.71
N LEU A 781 30.32 -17.69 1.56
CA LEU A 781 31.15 -17.58 2.77
C LEU A 781 32.63 -17.38 2.41
N ALA A 782 33.15 -18.13 1.43
CA ALA A 782 34.52 -18.00 0.96
C ALA A 782 34.81 -16.58 0.42
N LYS A 783 33.88 -16.02 -0.36
CA LYS A 783 34.01 -14.65 -0.88
C LYS A 783 34.02 -13.62 0.25
N GLN A 784 33.17 -13.80 1.27
CA GLN A 784 33.06 -12.87 2.40
C GLN A 784 34.29 -12.91 3.31
N LEU A 785 34.89 -14.09 3.51
CA LEU A 785 36.07 -14.29 4.35
C LEU A 785 37.41 -14.14 3.62
N GLY A 786 37.40 -14.06 2.29
CA GLY A 786 38.64 -14.06 1.49
C GLY A 786 39.43 -15.37 1.56
N ILE A 787 38.76 -16.49 1.85
CA ILE A 787 39.39 -17.82 1.99
C ILE A 787 39.08 -18.73 0.80
N ALA A 788 39.82 -19.85 0.67
CA ALA A 788 39.54 -20.85 -0.35
C ALA A 788 38.17 -21.50 -0.15
N ARG A 789 37.44 -21.76 -1.25
CA ARG A 789 36.11 -22.42 -1.22
C ARG A 789 36.10 -23.74 -0.45
N LYS A 790 37.17 -24.53 -0.59
CA LYS A 790 37.32 -25.82 0.11
C LYS A 790 37.36 -25.62 1.63
N THR A 791 38.12 -24.64 2.12
CA THR A 791 38.22 -24.30 3.54
C THR A 791 36.88 -23.81 4.09
N ALA A 792 36.14 -22.99 3.33
CA ALA A 792 34.80 -22.56 3.72
C ALA A 792 33.82 -23.74 3.81
N ASP A 793 33.92 -24.71 2.91
CA ASP A 793 33.09 -25.92 2.90
C ASP A 793 33.37 -26.84 4.09
N GLU A 794 34.65 -27.05 4.41
CA GLU A 794 35.10 -27.77 5.61
C GLU A 794 34.60 -27.09 6.90
N PHE A 795 34.66 -25.76 6.96
CA PHE A 795 34.16 -24.98 8.09
C PHE A 795 32.64 -25.12 8.27
N ILE A 796 31.86 -24.95 7.18
CA ILE A 796 30.40 -25.13 7.22
C ILE A 796 30.03 -26.54 7.67
N SER A 797 30.72 -27.56 7.15
CA SER A 797 30.46 -28.96 7.51
C SER A 797 30.72 -29.21 9.00
N ALA A 798 31.88 -28.79 9.51
CA ALA A 798 32.20 -28.91 10.93
C ALA A 798 31.22 -28.15 11.84
N TYR A 799 30.78 -26.96 11.42
CA TYR A 799 29.77 -26.18 12.15
C TYR A 799 28.43 -26.92 12.22
N ARG A 800 27.97 -27.48 11.09
CA ARG A 800 26.71 -28.23 11.01
C ARG A 800 26.74 -29.50 11.85
N ASP A 801 27.85 -30.22 11.85
CA ASP A 801 28.01 -31.43 12.67
C ASP A 801 27.95 -31.10 14.16
N ARG A 802 28.62 -30.01 14.57
CA ARG A 802 28.62 -29.53 15.95
C ARG A 802 27.23 -29.08 16.42
N HIS A 803 26.50 -28.36 15.57
CA HIS A 803 25.18 -27.81 15.84
C HIS A 803 24.06 -28.64 15.19
N SER A 804 24.20 -29.96 15.21
CA SER A 804 23.30 -30.88 14.52
C SER A 804 21.86 -30.82 15.03
N GLY A 805 21.64 -30.47 16.31
CA GLY A 805 20.30 -30.24 16.85
C GLY A 805 19.62 -29.04 16.21
N ALA A 806 20.36 -27.94 16.07
CA ALA A 806 19.88 -26.75 15.38
C ALA A 806 19.57 -27.07 13.91
N MET A 807 20.48 -27.69 13.17
CA MET A 807 20.26 -28.01 11.75
C MET A 807 19.04 -28.92 11.54
N ALA A 808 18.88 -29.94 12.39
CA ALA A 808 17.73 -30.85 12.32
C ALA A 808 16.39 -30.13 12.55
N TYR A 809 16.38 -29.11 13.42
CA TYR A 809 15.22 -28.25 13.64
C TYR A 809 14.92 -27.39 12.40
N LEU A 810 15.91 -26.71 11.81
CA LEU A 810 15.69 -25.88 10.62
C LEU A 810 15.15 -26.71 9.45
N ASP A 811 15.67 -27.92 9.25
CA ASP A 811 15.14 -28.86 8.25
C ASP A 811 13.69 -29.28 8.58
N SER A 812 13.35 -29.38 9.87
CA SER A 812 11.97 -29.67 10.29
C SER A 812 11.01 -28.53 9.99
N CYS A 813 11.45 -27.28 10.05
CA CYS A 813 10.63 -26.12 9.67
C CYS A 813 10.29 -26.15 8.17
N VAL A 814 11.26 -26.51 7.32
CA VAL A 814 11.01 -26.69 5.88
C VAL A 814 9.99 -27.81 5.65
N ARG A 815 10.17 -28.97 6.30
CA ARG A 815 9.18 -30.07 6.22
C ARG A 815 7.80 -29.68 6.72
N GLN A 816 7.72 -28.91 7.81
CA GLN A 816 6.45 -28.40 8.33
C GLN A 816 5.77 -27.49 7.30
N ALA A 817 6.53 -26.58 6.68
CA ALA A 817 6.02 -25.71 5.63
C ALA A 817 5.53 -26.52 4.42
N GLU A 818 6.27 -27.55 3.99
CA GLU A 818 5.87 -28.43 2.89
C GLU A 818 4.61 -29.26 3.20
N GLN A 819 4.36 -29.60 4.47
CA GLN A 819 3.20 -30.40 4.87
C GLN A 819 1.94 -29.56 5.12
N SER A 820 2.11 -28.39 5.73
CA SER A 820 1.00 -27.57 6.24
C SER A 820 0.80 -26.24 5.51
N GLY A 821 1.77 -25.84 4.68
CA GLY A 821 1.77 -24.54 3.99
C GLY A 821 2.19 -23.36 4.87
N PHE A 822 2.53 -23.60 6.15
CA PHE A 822 2.97 -22.56 7.08
C PHE A 822 3.99 -23.08 8.10
N VAL A 823 4.61 -22.15 8.82
CA VAL A 823 5.45 -22.44 10.00
C VAL A 823 4.91 -21.71 11.23
N THR A 824 5.31 -22.15 12.43
CA THR A 824 4.77 -21.61 13.69
C THR A 824 5.84 -21.06 14.62
N THR A 825 5.51 -20.00 15.35
CA THR A 825 6.36 -19.42 16.41
C THR A 825 6.15 -20.13 17.77
N ILE A 826 6.94 -19.73 18.78
CA ILE A 826 6.85 -20.23 20.16
C ILE A 826 5.47 -20.01 20.81
N LEU A 827 4.76 -18.94 20.45
CA LEU A 827 3.40 -18.66 20.93
C LEU A 827 2.30 -19.09 19.93
N GLY A 828 2.66 -19.87 18.91
CA GLY A 828 1.71 -20.50 17.98
C GLY A 828 1.28 -19.63 16.80
N ARG A 829 1.88 -18.45 16.59
CA ARG A 829 1.60 -17.62 15.40
C ARG A 829 1.91 -18.40 14.13
N ARG A 830 0.94 -18.47 13.22
CA ARG A 830 1.09 -19.14 11.92
C ARG A 830 1.61 -18.17 10.87
N LEU A 831 2.64 -18.58 10.15
CA LEU A 831 3.32 -17.79 9.12
C LEU A 831 3.26 -18.53 7.79
N PRO A 832 2.36 -18.14 6.86
CA PRO A 832 2.18 -18.83 5.58
C PRO A 832 3.43 -18.75 4.69
N ILE A 833 3.76 -19.85 4.03
CA ILE A 833 4.84 -19.93 3.03
C ILE A 833 4.23 -20.38 1.69
N PRO A 834 3.57 -19.46 0.94
CA PRO A 834 2.76 -19.82 -0.23
C PRO A 834 3.59 -20.49 -1.34
N ASP A 835 4.85 -20.11 -1.47
CA ASP A 835 5.76 -20.56 -2.53
C ASP A 835 6.55 -21.83 -2.17
N ILE A 836 6.20 -22.53 -1.09
CA ILE A 836 6.93 -23.72 -0.62
C ILE A 836 6.90 -24.89 -1.62
N HIS A 837 5.98 -24.87 -2.58
CA HIS A 837 5.89 -25.86 -3.67
C HIS A 837 6.17 -25.27 -5.06
N SER A 838 6.84 -24.12 -5.12
CA SER A 838 7.17 -23.47 -6.40
C SER A 838 8.09 -24.36 -7.25
N SER A 839 7.76 -24.50 -8.54
CA SER A 839 8.62 -25.19 -9.52
C SER A 839 9.86 -24.37 -9.91
N ASN A 840 9.89 -23.08 -9.56
CA ASN A 840 11.03 -22.20 -9.80
C ASN A 840 12.04 -22.30 -8.66
N GLY A 841 13.23 -22.85 -8.94
CA GLY A 841 14.27 -23.07 -7.94
C GLY A 841 14.71 -21.83 -7.16
N ASN A 842 14.66 -20.62 -7.74
CA ASN A 842 15.01 -19.39 -7.02
C ASN A 842 13.93 -18.98 -6.02
N ILE A 843 12.66 -19.12 -6.43
CA ILE A 843 11.50 -18.82 -5.58
C ILE A 843 11.43 -19.86 -4.45
N LEU A 844 11.61 -21.13 -4.77
CA LEU A 844 11.65 -22.22 -3.80
C LEU A 844 12.78 -22.03 -2.77
N ALA A 845 13.99 -21.68 -3.23
CA ALA A 845 15.11 -21.40 -2.32
C ALA A 845 14.83 -20.21 -1.40
N PHE A 846 14.11 -19.19 -1.87
CA PHE A 846 13.66 -18.09 -1.03
C PHE A 846 12.58 -18.52 -0.02
N ALA A 847 11.61 -19.34 -0.44
CA ALA A 847 10.60 -19.93 0.43
C ALA A 847 11.22 -20.78 1.56
N HIS A 848 12.23 -21.60 1.24
CA HIS A 848 12.96 -22.40 2.24
C HIS A 848 13.66 -21.51 3.27
N ARG A 849 14.33 -20.43 2.83
CA ARG A 849 14.95 -19.47 3.76
C ARG A 849 13.92 -18.82 4.67
N ASN A 850 12.76 -18.44 4.14
CA ASN A 850 11.69 -17.86 4.97
C ASN A 850 11.13 -18.86 5.96
N ALA A 851 10.90 -20.12 5.57
CA ALA A 851 10.44 -21.17 6.47
C ALA A 851 11.38 -21.38 7.66
N ILE A 852 12.68 -21.14 7.48
CA ILE A 852 13.70 -21.24 8.53
C ILE A 852 13.77 -19.97 9.39
N ASN A 853 13.75 -18.79 8.77
CA ASN A 853 13.94 -17.51 9.46
C ASN A 853 12.72 -17.09 10.28
N TYR A 854 11.52 -17.29 9.72
CA TYR A 854 10.26 -16.79 10.27
C TYR A 854 9.94 -17.32 11.66
N PRO A 855 10.08 -18.63 11.97
CA PRO A 855 9.84 -19.14 13.32
C PRO A 855 10.73 -18.45 14.37
N ILE A 856 11.98 -18.17 14.03
CA ILE A 856 12.95 -17.58 14.96
C ILE A 856 12.63 -16.09 15.18
N GLN A 857 12.53 -15.33 14.08
CA GLN A 857 12.26 -13.89 14.15
C GLN A 857 10.88 -13.57 14.72
N GLY A 858 9.87 -14.36 14.35
CA GLY A 858 8.52 -14.20 14.87
C GLY A 858 8.41 -14.58 16.34
N SER A 859 9.13 -15.60 16.79
CA SER A 859 9.18 -15.92 18.22
C SER A 859 9.88 -14.82 19.03
N ALA A 860 10.93 -14.19 18.50
CA ALA A 860 11.53 -13.02 19.14
C ALA A 860 10.52 -11.86 19.26
N ALA A 861 9.75 -11.60 18.21
CA ALA A 861 8.69 -10.59 18.24
C ALA A 861 7.60 -10.90 19.28
N ASP A 862 7.17 -12.16 19.35
CA ASP A 862 6.19 -12.63 20.32
C ASP A 862 6.69 -12.47 21.76
N ILE A 863 7.97 -12.78 22.03
CA ILE A 863 8.61 -12.58 23.34
C ILE A 863 8.63 -11.10 23.72
N ILE A 864 9.02 -10.21 22.80
CA ILE A 864 9.06 -8.76 23.07
C ILE A 864 7.66 -8.23 23.38
N LYS A 865 6.63 -8.64 22.62
CA LYS A 865 5.25 -8.25 22.89
C LYS A 865 4.77 -8.76 24.26
N ALA A 866 5.08 -10.01 24.60
CA ALA A 866 4.78 -10.56 25.92
C ALA A 866 5.49 -9.78 27.05
N ALA A 867 6.74 -9.40 26.83
CA ALA A 867 7.52 -8.59 27.77
C ALA A 867 6.90 -7.20 27.99
N MET A 868 6.50 -6.51 26.92
CA MET A 868 5.80 -5.22 27.01
C MET A 868 4.55 -5.33 27.88
N ILE A 869 3.76 -6.39 27.70
CA ILE A 869 2.52 -6.62 28.46
C ILE A 869 2.81 -6.86 29.94
N ARG A 870 3.85 -7.66 30.25
CA ARG A 870 4.21 -7.97 31.64
C ARG A 870 4.81 -6.78 32.37
N VAL A 871 5.71 -6.05 31.72
CA VAL A 871 6.31 -4.83 32.28
C VAL A 871 5.23 -3.77 32.53
N ASP A 872 4.35 -3.51 31.55
CA ASP A 872 3.23 -2.57 31.72
C ASP A 872 2.27 -3.02 32.84
N ALA A 873 1.94 -4.31 32.93
CA ALA A 873 1.14 -4.83 34.03
C ALA A 873 1.81 -4.60 35.39
N ARG A 874 3.13 -4.80 35.49
CA ARG A 874 3.88 -4.58 36.73
C ARG A 874 3.94 -3.11 37.11
N ILE A 875 4.21 -2.22 36.15
CA ILE A 875 4.16 -0.75 36.34
C ILE A 875 2.80 -0.35 36.91
N ARG A 876 1.69 -0.87 36.35
CA ARG A 876 0.33 -0.55 36.81
C ARG A 876 0.03 -1.09 38.20
N ILE A 877 0.39 -2.35 38.49
CA ILE A 877 0.16 -2.99 39.80
C ILE A 877 0.92 -2.26 40.91
N GLU A 878 2.18 -1.89 40.63
CA GLU A 878 3.04 -1.20 41.60
C GLU A 878 2.86 0.32 41.60
N GLN A 879 1.99 0.85 40.73
CA GLN A 879 1.66 2.28 40.61
C GLN A 879 2.88 3.17 40.34
N LEU A 880 3.82 2.67 39.53
CA LEU A 880 5.00 3.42 39.10
C LEU A 880 4.60 4.51 38.10
N LYS A 881 5.30 5.64 38.13
CA LYS A 881 5.11 6.76 37.18
C LYS A 881 5.88 6.57 35.88
N SER A 882 6.84 5.65 35.88
CA SER A 882 7.65 5.25 34.73
C SER A 882 6.80 4.81 33.53
N ARG A 883 7.26 5.09 32.31
CA ARG A 883 6.50 4.85 31.08
C ARG A 883 7.35 4.19 30.00
N LEU A 884 6.77 3.21 29.31
CA LEU A 884 7.31 2.72 28.04
C LEU A 884 7.06 3.79 26.97
N ILE A 885 8.12 4.27 26.32
CA ILE A 885 8.05 5.38 25.35
C ILE A 885 8.41 4.97 23.93
N MET A 886 9.25 3.93 23.76
CA MET A 886 9.61 3.40 22.44
C MET A 886 9.83 1.89 22.48
N GLN A 887 9.50 1.24 21.36
CA GLN A 887 9.95 -0.10 21.01
C GLN A 887 10.74 0.00 19.69
N VAL A 888 11.99 -0.45 19.67
CA VAL A 888 12.85 -0.38 18.48
C VAL A 888 13.64 -1.68 18.35
N HIS A 889 13.45 -2.42 17.25
CA HIS A 889 14.07 -3.74 17.05
C HIS A 889 13.78 -4.72 18.20
N ASP A 890 14.77 -5.01 19.04
CA ASP A 890 14.71 -5.92 20.18
C ASP A 890 14.84 -5.15 21.53
N GLU A 891 14.76 -3.81 21.48
CA GLU A 891 14.95 -2.85 22.57
C GLU A 891 13.60 -2.26 23.04
N LEU A 892 13.44 -2.16 24.36
CA LEU A 892 12.39 -1.38 25.03
C LEU A 892 13.01 -0.17 25.72
N VAL A 893 12.45 1.02 25.47
CA VAL A 893 12.96 2.28 26.01
C VAL A 893 11.91 2.94 26.89
N PHE A 894 12.32 3.34 28.08
CA PHE A 894 11.46 3.88 29.12
C PHE A 894 11.90 5.29 29.53
N GLU A 895 10.91 6.12 29.87
CA GLU A 895 11.12 7.36 30.61
C GLU A 895 10.85 7.07 32.09
N VAL A 896 11.85 7.25 32.94
CA VAL A 896 11.86 6.78 34.33
C VAL A 896 12.20 7.95 35.26
N PRO A 897 11.34 8.31 36.24
CA PRO A 897 11.73 9.25 37.28
C PRO A 897 12.97 8.75 38.02
N GLU A 898 13.91 9.63 38.35
CA GLU A 898 15.16 9.24 39.03
C GLU A 898 14.91 8.46 40.33
N GLU A 899 13.82 8.75 41.05
CA GLU A 899 13.40 8.07 42.28
C GLU A 899 12.95 6.61 42.06
N GLU A 900 12.53 6.25 40.84
CA GLU A 900 12.04 4.91 40.48
C GLU A 900 13.09 4.05 39.76
N LEU A 901 14.28 4.59 39.46
CA LEU A 901 15.27 3.94 38.59
C LEU A 901 15.64 2.52 39.03
N LEU A 902 16.12 2.34 40.27
CA LEU A 902 16.50 1.02 40.80
C LEU A 902 15.34 0.02 40.76
N LYS A 903 14.11 0.52 40.96
CA LYS A 903 12.92 -0.32 40.96
C LYS A 903 12.55 -0.72 39.53
N MET A 904 12.67 0.19 38.57
CA MET A 904 12.44 -0.10 37.17
C MET A 904 13.48 -1.03 36.57
N GLU A 905 14.77 -0.89 36.92
CA GLU A 905 15.80 -1.86 36.50
C GLU A 905 15.40 -3.28 36.90
N GLN A 906 15.00 -3.48 38.17
CA GLN A 906 14.53 -4.77 38.65
C GLN A 906 13.28 -5.28 37.90
N VAL A 907 12.28 -4.42 37.73
CA VAL A 907 11.02 -4.79 37.06
C VAL A 907 11.27 -5.20 35.60
N VAL A 908 12.08 -4.41 34.89
CA VAL A 908 12.38 -4.64 33.48
C VAL A 908 13.21 -5.90 33.31
N GLU A 909 14.27 -6.10 34.11
CA GLU A 909 15.08 -7.32 34.10
C GLU A 909 14.21 -8.57 34.34
N GLU A 910 13.46 -8.59 35.45
CA GLU A 910 12.69 -9.77 35.83
C GLU A 910 11.58 -10.11 34.83
N GLU A 911 10.80 -9.12 34.37
CA GLU A 911 9.64 -9.37 33.51
C GLU A 911 10.03 -9.62 32.04
N MET A 912 11.11 -9.00 31.56
CA MET A 912 11.62 -9.29 30.21
C MET A 912 12.32 -10.65 30.15
N GLU A 913 13.17 -11.00 31.12
CA GLU A 913 13.86 -12.31 31.10
C GLU A 913 12.89 -13.49 31.31
N ARG A 914 11.75 -13.25 31.95
CA ARG A 914 10.71 -14.26 32.20
C ARG A 914 9.47 -14.10 31.31
N ALA A 915 9.60 -13.34 30.22
CA ALA A 915 8.47 -13.03 29.35
C ALA A 915 7.78 -14.28 28.81
N VAL A 916 8.57 -15.29 28.42
CA VAL A 916 8.13 -16.61 27.99
C VAL A 916 9.02 -17.67 28.62
N GLU A 917 8.46 -18.83 28.96
CA GLU A 917 9.24 -19.96 29.48
C GLU A 917 10.13 -20.55 28.38
N THR A 918 11.45 -20.47 28.57
CA THR A 918 12.45 -20.97 27.61
C THR A 918 13.40 -21.97 28.27
N ARG A 919 14.05 -22.79 27.44
CA ARG A 919 15.01 -23.82 27.90
C ARG A 919 16.37 -23.22 28.29
N VAL A 920 16.67 -22.08 27.69
CA VAL A 920 17.83 -21.25 27.97
C VAL A 920 17.34 -19.95 28.59
N PRO A 921 18.09 -19.34 29.53
CA PRO A 921 17.71 -18.06 30.06
C PRO A 921 17.64 -17.03 28.93
N LEU A 922 16.61 -16.20 28.91
CA LEU A 922 16.67 -14.93 28.18
C LEU A 922 17.58 -13.99 28.97
N LYS A 923 18.24 -13.06 28.28
CA LYS A 923 19.12 -12.08 28.91
C LYS A 923 18.80 -10.70 28.36
N VAL A 924 18.79 -9.72 29.24
CA VAL A 924 18.54 -8.32 28.89
C VAL A 924 19.70 -7.47 29.38
N ASP A 925 20.26 -6.67 28.49
CA ASP A 925 21.25 -5.66 28.85
C ASP A 925 20.51 -4.35 29.14
N ILE A 926 20.65 -3.84 30.38
CA ILE A 926 19.99 -2.62 30.85
C ILE A 926 21.03 -1.52 31.06
N SER A 927 20.73 -0.33 30.55
CA SER A 927 21.52 0.88 30.76
C SER A 927 20.62 2.11 30.80
N TYR A 928 21.12 3.20 31.40
CA TYR A 928 20.38 4.44 31.53
C TYR A 928 21.26 5.66 31.31
N GLY A 929 20.64 6.78 30.95
CA GLY A 929 21.31 8.05 30.70
C GLY A 929 20.34 9.21 30.55
N ALA A 930 20.85 10.42 30.33
CA ALA A 930 20.01 11.60 30.13
C ALA A 930 19.30 11.59 28.76
N ASN A 931 19.83 10.81 27.81
CA ASN A 931 19.31 10.68 26.46
C ASN A 931 19.45 9.23 25.96
N TRP A 932 18.75 8.92 24.87
CA TRP A 932 18.73 7.58 24.30
C TRP A 932 20.11 7.11 23.83
N SER A 933 21.01 7.99 23.39
CA SER A 933 22.36 7.59 23.00
C SER A 933 23.28 7.25 24.17
N GLU A 934 23.03 7.77 25.37
CA GLU A 934 23.77 7.40 26.57
C GLU A 934 23.23 6.12 27.20
N ALA A 935 21.91 5.92 27.10
CA ALA A 935 21.23 4.72 27.58
C ALA A 935 21.44 3.51 26.67
N HIS A 936 21.83 3.68 25.40
CA HIS A 936 22.04 2.62 24.41
C HIS A 936 23.54 2.41 24.13
#